data_AF-A0A2L2XZJ8-F1
#
_entry.id   AF-A0A2L2XZJ8-F1
#
_cell.length_a   1.000
_cell.length_b   1.000
_cell.length_c   1.000
_cell.angle_alpha   90.00
_cell.angle_beta   90.00
_cell.angle_gamma   90.00
#
_symmetry.space_group_name_H-M   'P 1'
#
loop_
_entity.id
_entity.type
_entity.pdbx_description
1 polymer ?
#
loop_
_entity_poly.entity_id
_entity_poly.type
_entity_poly.pdbx_seq_one_letter_code
_entity_poly.pdbx_strand_id
1 'polypeptide(L)'
;GVCVMEDEKERCICKYPFGGPDCGDSYWCSEGFGKSECQAGKCRFDFKTRIGYCDCSTDQYYNYETKQCENIDKCPFMDIKCTKPFEECKMGACACMENFKRNDKQDCIPDFCSSNPCGENEICEDVLDEPGRVNCICKHGFTFDGKTCQKVNKCSVPGLLGCEQVCNSKTEACECNPGYTLQSDKKTCKLTDESQKCKKDCGAGACVKVNKSERCLCPPTYAAKGLTCVDRCTAKALPPGLCPNDQCIADAKLGFKCKCEGKYAYNDDGVTCRRKQMCHEEGGNKDCTGKNALCFEDFNSEKGYQCQCRESQEFDENGQCVDKCKIESFKQDCILRSATCELDECKCPPMLSFGPDGRCSEIAQVSYLGYLPISKQFYAVQSATLSQNSDEKEIINYSSLQKDLRDAMVTLLGKNYHSSDIVSCEMKTLSYNCLIEIQLNSDPRDQINILTDQSSCVGGTNNKCLMPPHLILDKTEATQGKFTPADPCEDVIKDGTCGKQKECTTFNDGTNSFECKCGKGFSSVGVIQPYSDKRTMIHNCEDINECLNPTVCPNRTKCMNSIGDYDCACKPGFVAPSETADLKRTNCVEMCNQKICKHGRCEAKDGVYRCECDKGYTGFNCDVQEVDMAGATAMRVVLIILSIMVIPLILFSVLMVHKYRVLRKRSHMTSDLNDASSTIELEGFTTFES
;
A
#
# COMPACT_ATOMS: atom_id res chain seq x y z
N GLY A 1 6.70 -45.37 -32.24
CA GLY A 1 5.97 -44.68 -33.32
C GLY A 1 5.71 -45.66 -34.45
N VAL A 2 5.33 -45.17 -35.63
CA VAL A 2 5.34 -45.92 -36.89
C VAL A 2 6.54 -45.44 -37.69
N CYS A 3 7.49 -46.31 -38.03
CA CYS A 3 8.65 -45.92 -38.80
C CYS A 3 8.36 -46.02 -40.30
N VAL A 4 8.67 -44.95 -41.02
CA VAL A 4 8.48 -44.80 -42.46
C VAL A 4 9.83 -44.54 -43.10
N MET A 5 9.99 -45.05 -44.32
CA MET A 5 11.18 -44.81 -45.12
C MET A 5 10.96 -43.57 -45.99
N GLU A 6 11.78 -42.55 -45.80
CA GLU A 6 11.73 -41.28 -46.55
C GLU A 6 13.18 -40.97 -47.00
N ASP A 7 13.42 -40.87 -48.32
CA ASP A 7 14.74 -40.59 -48.91
C ASP A 7 15.90 -41.48 -48.41
N GLU A 8 15.71 -42.80 -48.40
CA GLU A 8 16.69 -43.80 -47.92
C GLU A 8 17.10 -43.65 -46.44
N LYS A 9 16.38 -42.84 -45.66
CA LYS A 9 16.56 -42.71 -44.21
C LYS A 9 15.31 -43.19 -43.48
N GLU A 10 15.52 -43.98 -42.44
CA GLU A 10 14.45 -44.46 -41.57
C GLU A 10 14.03 -43.33 -40.63
N ARG A 11 12.76 -42.91 -40.72
CA ARG A 11 12.19 -41.84 -39.90
C ARG A 11 11.01 -42.38 -39.11
N CYS A 12 11.08 -42.33 -37.79
CA CYS A 12 9.98 -42.76 -36.94
C CYS A 12 8.98 -41.63 -36.69
N ILE A 13 7.74 -41.83 -37.11
CA ILE A 13 6.60 -40.96 -36.79
C ILE A 13 6.13 -41.34 -35.38
N CYS A 14 6.45 -40.50 -34.41
CA CYS A 14 6.11 -40.74 -33.02
C CYS A 14 4.71 -40.18 -32.71
N LYS A 15 3.95 -40.90 -31.86
CA LYS A 15 2.70 -40.39 -31.31
C LYS A 15 3.05 -39.41 -30.20
N TYR A 16 2.40 -38.25 -30.14
CA TYR A 16 2.58 -37.33 -29.02
C TYR A 16 2.33 -38.05 -27.67
N PRO A 17 3.17 -37.86 -26.64
CA PRO A 17 4.25 -36.88 -26.53
C PRO A 17 5.65 -37.40 -26.90
N PHE A 18 5.81 -38.55 -27.56
CA PHE A 18 7.13 -39.13 -27.88
C PHE A 18 7.80 -38.46 -29.09
N GLY A 19 9.13 -38.44 -29.14
CA GLY A 19 9.96 -37.82 -30.17
C GLY A 19 11.39 -38.38 -30.24
N GLY A 20 12.20 -37.85 -31.16
CA GLY A 20 13.52 -38.39 -31.47
C GLY A 20 13.51 -39.60 -32.42
N PRO A 21 14.69 -40.05 -32.89
CA PRO A 21 14.81 -41.11 -33.90
C PRO A 21 14.22 -42.45 -33.45
N ASP A 22 14.30 -42.78 -32.15
CA ASP A 22 13.80 -44.04 -31.58
C ASP A 22 12.44 -43.88 -30.85
N CYS A 23 11.79 -42.71 -30.94
CA CYS A 23 10.62 -42.36 -30.13
C CYS A 23 10.83 -42.54 -28.60
N GLY A 24 12.04 -42.27 -28.11
CA GLY A 24 12.43 -42.46 -26.70
C GLY A 24 12.17 -41.23 -25.81
N ASP A 25 12.62 -40.05 -26.22
CA ASP A 25 12.44 -38.80 -25.47
C ASP A 25 11.06 -38.19 -25.78
N SER A 26 10.56 -37.31 -24.90
CA SER A 26 9.38 -36.52 -25.25
C SER A 26 9.72 -35.56 -26.40
N TYR A 27 8.85 -35.49 -27.42
CA TYR A 27 8.89 -34.49 -28.50
C TYR A 27 9.10 -33.08 -27.95
N TRP A 28 8.55 -32.78 -26.77
CA TRP A 28 8.71 -31.51 -26.09
C TRP A 28 10.19 -31.14 -25.82
N CYS A 29 11.03 -32.11 -25.44
CA CYS A 29 12.46 -31.90 -25.15
C CYS A 29 13.38 -32.15 -26.34
N SER A 30 13.02 -33.07 -27.24
CA SER A 30 13.91 -33.48 -28.33
C SER A 30 13.91 -32.49 -29.51
N GLU A 31 12.74 -31.94 -29.87
CA GLU A 31 12.55 -31.04 -31.02
C GLU A 31 11.48 -29.95 -30.82
N GLY A 32 10.78 -29.92 -29.68
CA GLY A 32 9.69 -28.99 -29.37
C GLY A 32 10.11 -27.74 -28.58
N PHE A 33 9.10 -27.02 -28.08
CA PHE A 33 9.24 -25.74 -27.36
C PHE A 33 10.21 -25.80 -26.16
N GLY A 34 10.28 -26.94 -25.46
CA GLY A 34 11.18 -27.13 -24.32
C GLY A 34 12.68 -27.03 -24.68
N LYS A 35 13.05 -27.40 -25.92
CA LYS A 35 14.46 -27.32 -26.38
C LYS A 35 14.95 -25.90 -26.59
N SER A 36 14.09 -25.01 -27.10
CA SER A 36 14.44 -23.60 -27.31
C SER A 36 14.43 -22.79 -26.02
N GLU A 37 13.59 -23.19 -25.05
CA GLU A 37 13.44 -22.48 -23.78
C GLU A 37 14.46 -22.93 -22.74
N CYS A 38 14.64 -24.23 -22.46
CA CYS A 38 15.49 -24.73 -21.37
C CYS A 38 17.01 -24.68 -21.65
N GLN A 39 17.55 -23.64 -22.28
CA GLN A 39 18.96 -23.59 -22.75
C GLN A 39 20.01 -23.71 -21.63
N ALA A 40 19.67 -23.37 -20.38
CA ALA A 40 20.53 -23.47 -19.20
C ALA A 40 20.14 -24.59 -18.22
N GLY A 41 18.97 -25.22 -18.39
CA GLY A 41 18.40 -26.24 -17.48
C GLY A 41 18.23 -27.61 -18.16
N LYS A 42 18.03 -28.68 -17.37
CA LYS A 42 17.70 -30.00 -17.95
C LYS A 42 16.22 -30.04 -18.30
N CYS A 43 15.89 -30.13 -19.58
CA CYS A 43 14.52 -30.36 -20.03
C CYS A 43 14.01 -31.72 -19.51
N ARG A 44 12.87 -31.74 -18.82
CA ARG A 44 12.22 -32.97 -18.33
C ARG A 44 10.77 -33.05 -18.79
N PHE A 45 10.26 -34.27 -18.86
CA PHE A 45 8.87 -34.55 -19.17
C PHE A 45 8.33 -35.65 -18.25
N ASP A 46 7.26 -35.37 -17.51
CA ASP A 46 6.53 -36.36 -16.71
C ASP A 46 5.48 -37.04 -17.58
N PHE A 47 5.66 -38.34 -17.83
CA PHE A 47 4.76 -39.13 -18.67
C PHE A 47 3.41 -39.47 -18.02
N LYS A 48 3.29 -39.40 -16.69
CA LYS A 48 2.03 -39.64 -15.97
C LYS A 48 1.11 -38.43 -16.09
N THR A 49 1.67 -37.24 -15.89
CA THR A 49 0.93 -35.97 -15.95
C THR A 49 0.91 -35.37 -17.36
N ARG A 50 1.80 -35.86 -18.24
CA ARG A 50 2.09 -35.34 -19.59
C ARG A 50 2.62 -33.90 -19.60
N ILE A 51 3.38 -33.51 -18.57
CA ILE A 51 3.89 -32.15 -18.39
C ILE A 51 5.37 -32.09 -18.77
N GLY A 52 5.77 -31.07 -19.52
CA GLY A 52 7.18 -30.72 -19.77
C GLY A 52 7.62 -29.48 -19.00
N TYR A 53 8.79 -29.51 -18.36
CA TYR A 53 9.35 -28.38 -17.60
C TYR A 53 10.88 -28.31 -17.67
N CYS A 54 11.44 -27.13 -17.35
CA CYS A 54 12.88 -26.92 -17.23
C CYS A 54 13.32 -27.19 -15.78
N ASP A 55 14.14 -28.22 -15.58
CA ASP A 55 14.66 -28.61 -14.27
C ASP A 55 16.01 -27.93 -13.98
N CYS A 56 16.16 -27.36 -12.79
CA CYS A 56 17.39 -26.78 -12.27
C CYS A 56 17.95 -27.63 -11.10
N SER A 57 19.10 -27.25 -10.54
CA SER A 57 19.64 -27.94 -9.36
C SER A 57 18.69 -27.81 -8.15
N THR A 58 18.84 -28.66 -7.14
CA THR A 58 17.93 -28.76 -5.97
C THR A 58 17.67 -27.46 -5.17
N ASP A 59 18.48 -26.41 -5.35
CA ASP A 59 18.36 -25.11 -4.68
C ASP A 59 18.15 -23.95 -5.69
N GLN A 60 17.72 -24.26 -6.90
CA GLN A 60 17.53 -23.31 -7.98
C GLN A 60 16.15 -23.48 -8.62
N TYR A 61 15.57 -22.37 -9.07
CA TYR A 61 14.39 -22.38 -9.92
C TYR A 61 14.77 -21.91 -11.32
N TYR A 62 14.00 -22.33 -12.32
CA TYR A 62 14.16 -21.83 -13.67
C TYR A 62 13.33 -20.56 -13.86
N ASN A 63 13.99 -19.44 -14.09
CA ASN A 63 13.33 -18.18 -14.40
C ASN A 63 13.01 -18.13 -15.91
N TYR A 64 11.72 -18.14 -16.27
CA TYR A 64 11.28 -18.13 -17.66
C TYR A 64 11.39 -16.76 -18.34
N GLU A 65 11.56 -15.69 -17.56
CA GLU A 65 11.85 -14.35 -18.07
C GLU A 65 13.33 -14.23 -18.46
N THR A 66 14.26 -14.58 -17.57
CA THR A 66 15.71 -14.48 -17.80
C THR A 66 16.28 -15.69 -18.56
N LYS A 67 15.52 -16.79 -18.64
CA LYS A 67 15.90 -18.08 -19.22
C LYS A 67 17.08 -18.76 -18.52
N GLN A 68 17.28 -18.50 -17.24
CA GLN A 68 18.41 -19.00 -16.44
C GLN A 68 17.94 -19.70 -15.16
N CYS A 69 18.80 -20.58 -14.63
CA CYS A 69 18.61 -21.14 -13.30
C CYS A 69 19.08 -20.11 -12.26
N GLU A 70 18.16 -19.64 -11.43
CA GLU A 70 18.42 -18.66 -10.38
C GLU A 70 18.37 -19.33 -9.01
N ASN A 71 19.22 -18.85 -8.09
CA ASN A 71 19.24 -19.37 -6.73
C ASN A 71 17.98 -18.93 -6.00
N ILE A 72 17.43 -19.84 -5.22
CA ILE A 72 16.21 -19.58 -4.47
C ILE A 72 16.56 -18.72 -3.27
N ASP A 73 15.82 -17.62 -3.10
CA ASP A 73 15.91 -16.87 -1.87
C ASP A 73 15.26 -17.66 -0.73
N LYS A 74 16.08 -18.14 0.21
CA LYS A 74 15.62 -18.93 1.35
C LYS A 74 15.10 -18.05 2.50
N CYS A 75 15.27 -16.74 2.41
CA CYS A 75 14.82 -15.78 3.42
C CYS A 75 13.34 -15.89 3.81
N PRO A 76 12.40 -16.09 2.87
CA PRO A 76 10.99 -16.26 3.20
C PRO A 76 10.70 -17.53 4.04
N PHE A 77 11.63 -18.49 4.09
CA PHE A 77 11.50 -19.72 4.90
C PHE A 77 12.20 -19.67 6.25
N MET A 78 12.96 -18.61 6.51
CA MET A 78 13.82 -18.54 7.68
C MET A 78 13.17 -17.66 8.75
N ASP A 79 13.12 -18.16 9.99
CA ASP A 79 12.77 -17.35 11.17
C ASP A 79 13.91 -16.38 11.56
N ILE A 80 14.67 -15.87 10.59
CA ILE A 80 15.72 -14.88 10.81
C ILE A 80 15.07 -13.51 10.84
N LYS A 81 15.01 -12.92 12.04
CA LYS A 81 14.84 -11.47 12.17
C LYS A 81 16.21 -10.85 12.02
N CYS A 82 16.48 -10.20 10.88
CA CYS A 82 17.65 -9.34 10.78
C CYS A 82 17.47 -8.20 11.79
N THR A 83 18.26 -8.25 12.86
CA THR A 83 18.06 -7.41 14.05
C THR A 83 18.81 -6.10 13.97
N LYS A 84 19.79 -5.98 13.07
CA LYS A 84 20.51 -4.72 12.90
C LYS A 84 19.75 -3.79 11.94
N PRO A 85 19.84 -2.46 12.16
CA PRO A 85 19.30 -1.48 11.23
C PRO A 85 19.86 -1.66 9.81
N PHE A 86 19.01 -1.47 8.80
CA PHE A 86 19.37 -1.53 7.38
C PHE A 86 19.93 -2.88 6.92
N GLU A 87 19.63 -3.94 7.66
CA GLU A 87 19.79 -5.30 7.20
C GLU A 87 18.48 -5.82 6.61
N GLU A 88 18.60 -6.52 5.50
CA GLU A 88 17.55 -7.34 4.93
C GLU A 88 18.06 -8.77 4.80
N CYS A 89 17.16 -9.74 4.84
CA CYS A 89 17.56 -11.10 4.52
C CYS A 89 17.68 -11.21 3.00
N LYS A 90 18.85 -11.61 2.51
CA LYS A 90 19.09 -11.99 1.11
C LYS A 90 19.76 -13.35 1.05
N MET A 91 19.23 -14.27 0.22
CA MET A 91 19.78 -15.61 -0.02
C MET A 91 20.01 -16.42 1.26
N GLY A 92 19.13 -16.27 2.25
CA GLY A 92 19.24 -16.94 3.53
C GLY A 92 20.35 -16.41 4.45
N ALA A 93 20.79 -15.17 4.30
CA ALA A 93 21.64 -14.50 5.27
C ALA A 93 21.22 -13.04 5.43
N CYS A 94 21.45 -12.46 6.62
CA CYS A 94 21.31 -11.00 6.76
C CYS A 94 22.42 -10.33 5.95
N ALA A 95 22.02 -9.58 4.94
CA ALA A 95 22.85 -8.72 4.14
C ALA A 95 22.46 -7.27 4.40
N CYS A 96 23.34 -6.34 4.07
CA CYS A 96 22.94 -4.95 4.07
C CYS A 96 21.97 -4.68 2.93
N MET A 97 20.99 -3.79 3.16
CA MET A 97 20.09 -3.29 2.13
C MET A 97 20.88 -2.71 0.95
N GLU A 98 20.24 -2.57 -0.20
CA GLU A 98 20.87 -1.97 -1.38
C GLU A 98 21.47 -0.59 -1.04
N ASN A 99 22.72 -0.34 -1.48
CA ASN A 99 23.54 0.83 -1.16
C ASN A 99 24.02 0.94 0.30
N PHE A 100 24.08 -0.18 1.03
CA PHE A 100 24.74 -0.28 2.33
C PHE A 100 25.86 -1.32 2.31
N LYS A 101 26.95 -1.08 3.05
CA LYS A 101 28.06 -2.03 3.26
C LYS A 101 28.29 -2.30 4.74
N ARG A 102 28.90 -3.44 5.04
CA ARG A 102 29.33 -3.75 6.41
C ARG A 102 30.61 -2.98 6.76
N ASN A 103 30.61 -2.26 7.88
CA ASN A 103 31.84 -1.70 8.46
C ASN A 103 32.63 -2.75 9.26
N ASP A 104 33.76 -2.35 9.86
CA ASP A 104 34.60 -3.24 10.69
C ASP A 104 33.87 -3.81 11.94
N LYS A 105 32.79 -3.16 12.38
CA LYS A 105 31.91 -3.61 13.47
C LYS A 105 30.73 -4.46 12.99
N GLN A 106 30.70 -4.80 11.70
CA GLN A 106 29.63 -5.50 11.00
C GLN A 106 28.27 -4.79 11.03
N ASP A 107 28.23 -3.48 11.21
CA ASP A 107 27.00 -2.70 11.07
C ASP A 107 26.84 -2.29 9.61
N CYS A 108 25.60 -2.31 9.12
CA CYS A 108 25.28 -1.85 7.77
C CYS A 108 25.30 -0.33 7.77
N ILE A 109 26.36 0.21 7.18
CA ILE A 109 26.52 1.64 6.97
C ILE A 109 26.16 1.98 5.52
N PRO A 110 25.58 3.15 5.28
CA PRO A 110 25.48 3.76 3.96
C PRO A 110 26.76 3.59 3.11
N ASP A 111 26.61 3.22 1.84
CA ASP A 111 27.67 3.06 0.83
C ASP A 111 27.24 3.65 -0.52
N PHE A 112 26.62 4.81 -0.47
CA PHE A 112 26.06 5.48 -1.65
C PHE A 112 27.15 6.15 -2.48
N CYS A 113 28.33 6.40 -1.90
CA CYS A 113 29.48 6.97 -2.60
C CYS A 113 30.21 6.00 -3.56
N SER A 114 29.97 4.69 -3.46
CA SER A 114 30.64 3.69 -4.30
C SER A 114 30.23 3.75 -5.78
N SER A 115 29.05 4.33 -6.10
CA SER A 115 28.60 4.58 -7.48
C SER A 115 29.10 5.91 -8.07
N ASN A 116 29.94 6.65 -7.33
CA ASN A 116 30.44 7.98 -7.67
C ASN A 116 29.34 8.96 -8.14
N PRO A 117 28.30 9.20 -7.33
CA PRO A 117 27.15 10.03 -7.68
C PRO A 117 27.45 11.54 -7.71
N CYS A 118 28.62 11.95 -7.21
CA CYS A 118 29.04 13.35 -7.17
C CYS A 118 29.85 13.75 -8.42
N GLY A 119 29.94 15.05 -8.70
CA GLY A 119 30.74 15.59 -9.80
C GLY A 119 32.25 15.36 -9.62
N GLU A 120 33.02 15.46 -10.70
CA GLU A 120 34.46 15.15 -10.75
C GLU A 120 35.33 15.92 -9.70
N ASN A 121 34.86 17.09 -9.25
CA ASN A 121 35.52 17.95 -8.26
C ASN A 121 34.85 17.97 -6.87
N GLU A 122 33.99 17.00 -6.60
CA GLU A 122 33.28 16.84 -5.34
C GLU A 122 33.86 15.64 -4.56
N ILE A 123 33.82 15.71 -3.23
CA ILE A 123 34.04 14.61 -2.31
C ILE A 123 32.65 14.12 -1.92
N CYS A 124 32.47 12.82 -2.03
CA CYS A 124 31.25 12.15 -1.61
C CYS A 124 31.43 11.68 -0.17
N GLU A 125 30.51 12.08 0.71
CA GLU A 125 30.42 11.59 2.09
C GLU A 125 29.05 10.94 2.32
N ASP A 126 29.07 9.71 2.85
CA ASP A 126 27.86 8.99 3.22
C ASP A 126 27.25 9.57 4.50
N VAL A 127 25.93 9.83 4.51
CA VAL A 127 25.25 10.35 5.71
C VAL A 127 24.71 9.20 6.55
N LEU A 128 25.31 8.99 7.73
CA LEU A 128 25.10 7.79 8.56
C LEU A 128 23.71 7.68 9.19
N ASP A 129 23.04 8.81 9.46
CA ASP A 129 21.75 8.83 10.16
C ASP A 129 20.54 8.69 9.23
N GLU A 130 20.73 8.75 7.91
CA GLU A 130 19.64 8.72 6.91
C GLU A 130 19.98 7.88 5.67
N PRO A 131 19.43 6.66 5.55
CA PRO A 131 19.50 5.81 4.35
C PRO A 131 19.14 6.54 3.06
N GLY A 132 19.99 6.46 2.03
CA GLY A 132 19.71 7.02 0.71
C GLY A 132 20.46 8.32 0.41
N ARG A 133 21.14 8.90 1.41
CA ARG A 133 21.65 10.26 1.34
C ARG A 133 23.17 10.30 1.13
N VAL A 134 23.55 11.06 0.11
CA VAL A 134 24.93 11.40 -0.21
C VAL A 134 25.15 12.89 0.02
N ASN A 135 26.24 13.23 0.69
CA ASN A 135 26.73 14.59 0.80
C ASN A 135 27.86 14.83 -0.22
N CYS A 136 27.60 15.62 -1.26
CA CYS A 136 28.63 16.04 -2.23
C CYS A 136 29.18 17.41 -1.85
N ILE A 137 30.37 17.44 -1.26
CA ILE A 137 31.08 18.68 -0.87
C ILE A 137 32.19 18.98 -1.87
N CYS A 138 32.47 20.26 -2.13
CA CYS A 138 33.59 20.59 -3.01
C CYS A 138 34.92 20.11 -2.38
N LYS A 139 35.80 19.53 -3.22
CA LYS A 139 37.17 19.21 -2.81
C LYS A 139 37.86 20.45 -2.23
N HIS A 140 38.81 20.26 -1.32
CA HIS A 140 39.53 21.37 -0.70
C HIS A 140 40.13 22.33 -1.75
N GLY A 141 39.80 23.63 -1.68
CA GLY A 141 40.22 24.64 -2.67
C GLY A 141 39.28 24.83 -3.86
N PHE A 142 38.11 24.19 -3.85
CA PHE A 142 37.02 24.40 -4.81
C PHE A 142 35.81 25.02 -4.09
N THR A 143 35.05 25.86 -4.79
CA THR A 143 33.81 26.45 -4.27
C THR A 143 32.65 26.17 -5.20
N PHE A 144 31.44 26.21 -4.66
CA PHE A 144 30.24 25.96 -5.44
C PHE A 144 29.76 27.25 -6.15
N ASP A 145 29.68 27.21 -7.48
CA ASP A 145 29.26 28.35 -8.32
C ASP A 145 27.73 28.47 -8.51
N GLY A 146 26.96 27.53 -7.96
CA GLY A 146 25.52 27.40 -8.20
C GLY A 146 25.14 26.17 -9.03
N LYS A 147 26.09 25.56 -9.75
CA LYS A 147 25.91 24.33 -10.55
C LYS A 147 27.00 23.28 -10.29
N THR A 148 28.27 23.68 -10.25
CA THR A 148 29.44 22.80 -10.14
C THR A 148 30.49 23.35 -9.17
N CYS A 149 31.37 22.47 -8.67
CA CYS A 149 32.54 22.87 -7.91
C CYS A 149 33.64 23.39 -8.84
N GLN A 150 33.93 24.69 -8.73
CA GLN A 150 34.97 25.38 -9.51
C GLN A 150 36.21 25.60 -8.65
N LYS A 151 37.40 25.43 -9.24
CA LYS A 151 38.65 25.69 -8.53
C LYS A 151 38.75 27.17 -8.24
N VAL A 152 38.89 27.53 -6.97
CA VAL A 152 39.00 28.93 -6.58
C VAL A 152 40.43 29.29 -6.23
N ASN A 153 40.86 30.42 -6.78
CA ASN A 153 42.12 31.02 -6.39
C ASN A 153 42.01 31.52 -4.96
N LYS A 154 42.93 31.10 -4.08
CA LYS A 154 42.89 31.51 -2.67
C LYS A 154 43.01 33.02 -2.46
N CYS A 155 43.56 33.76 -3.43
CA CYS A 155 43.60 35.23 -3.43
C CYS A 155 42.24 35.89 -3.74
N SER A 156 41.31 35.15 -4.33
CA SER A 156 39.97 35.62 -4.66
C SER A 156 38.99 35.48 -3.49
N VAL A 157 39.31 34.67 -2.48
CA VAL A 157 38.49 34.48 -1.28
C VAL A 157 38.94 35.44 -0.18
N PRO A 158 38.09 36.39 0.24
CA PRO A 158 38.35 37.23 1.40
C PRO A 158 38.82 36.45 2.65
N GLY A 159 39.93 36.90 3.26
CA GLY A 159 40.40 36.36 4.54
C GLY A 159 41.11 35.00 4.49
N LEU A 160 40.99 34.23 3.39
CA LEU A 160 41.51 32.85 3.32
C LEU A 160 43.05 32.79 3.40
N LEU A 161 43.76 33.62 2.63
CA LEU A 161 45.22 33.76 2.77
C LEU A 161 45.62 34.84 3.79
N GLY A 162 44.80 35.89 3.92
CA GLY A 162 45.03 37.00 4.85
C GLY A 162 46.24 37.88 4.52
N CYS A 163 46.55 38.08 3.22
CA CYS A 163 47.65 38.95 2.81
C CYS A 163 47.33 40.43 3.06
N GLU A 164 48.26 41.16 3.69
CA GLU A 164 48.08 42.59 3.99
C GLU A 164 48.09 43.46 2.73
N GLN A 165 48.95 43.14 1.75
CA GLN A 165 49.17 43.99 0.57
C GLN A 165 48.83 43.30 -0.75
N VAL A 166 49.66 42.37 -1.21
CA VAL A 166 49.49 41.69 -2.51
C VAL A 166 49.31 40.20 -2.27
N CYS A 167 48.36 39.60 -2.97
CA CYS A 167 48.25 38.15 -3.08
C CYS A 167 48.51 37.78 -4.54
N ASN A 168 49.59 37.05 -4.79
CA ASN A 168 49.96 36.65 -6.14
C ASN A 168 49.11 35.45 -6.56
N SER A 169 48.24 35.68 -7.54
CA SER A 169 47.30 34.66 -8.03
C SER A 169 47.97 33.45 -8.69
N LYS A 170 49.23 33.55 -9.12
CA LYS A 170 49.97 32.41 -9.71
C LYS A 170 50.64 31.54 -8.65
N THR A 171 51.19 32.16 -7.60
CA THR A 171 51.93 31.46 -6.54
C THR A 171 51.08 31.17 -5.31
N GLU A 172 49.87 31.74 -5.24
CA GLU A 172 48.97 31.68 -4.08
C GLU A 172 49.67 32.06 -2.76
N ALA A 173 50.57 33.05 -2.83
CA ALA A 173 51.37 33.53 -1.71
C ALA A 173 51.25 35.05 -1.55
N CYS A 174 51.46 35.54 -0.32
CA CYS A 174 51.48 36.97 -0.06
C CYS A 174 52.81 37.58 -0.52
N GLU A 175 52.70 38.73 -1.17
CA GLU A 175 53.81 39.56 -1.60
C GLU A 175 53.61 40.98 -1.07
N CYS A 176 54.71 41.73 -0.97
CA CYS A 176 54.66 43.11 -0.53
C CYS A 176 54.85 44.05 -1.72
N ASN A 177 54.20 45.21 -1.62
CA ASN A 177 54.39 46.27 -2.58
C ASN A 177 55.85 46.77 -2.57
N PRO A 178 56.32 47.37 -3.68
CA PRO A 178 57.64 48.00 -3.71
C PRO A 178 57.81 48.98 -2.54
N GLY A 179 58.93 48.86 -1.81
CA GLY A 179 59.17 49.64 -0.58
C GLY A 179 58.74 48.97 0.73
N TYR A 180 58.31 47.71 0.68
CA TYR A 180 57.93 46.92 1.85
C TYR A 180 58.56 45.54 1.80
N THR A 181 58.82 44.94 2.96
CA THR A 181 59.32 43.57 3.11
C THR A 181 58.35 42.68 3.88
N LEU A 182 58.17 41.47 3.35
CA LEU A 182 57.29 40.45 3.93
C LEU A 182 57.85 39.99 5.27
N GLN A 183 57.00 40.02 6.29
CA GLN A 183 57.36 39.61 7.64
C GLN A 183 57.35 38.08 7.78
N SER A 184 57.82 37.60 8.93
CA SER A 184 57.97 36.17 9.23
C SER A 184 56.64 35.40 9.26
N ASP A 185 55.52 36.08 9.47
CA ASP A 185 54.18 35.53 9.38
C ASP A 185 53.74 35.21 7.93
N LYS A 186 54.56 35.59 6.94
CA LYS A 186 54.31 35.46 5.50
C LYS A 186 53.01 36.12 5.04
N LYS A 187 52.49 37.09 5.78
CA LYS A 187 51.20 37.75 5.53
C LYS A 187 51.29 39.28 5.64
N THR A 188 52.07 39.80 6.58
CA THR A 188 52.20 41.24 6.81
C THR A 188 53.45 41.84 6.16
N CYS A 189 53.40 43.13 5.88
CA CYS A 189 54.40 43.85 5.10
C CYS A 189 54.88 45.08 5.86
N LYS A 190 56.17 45.13 6.18
CA LYS A 190 56.78 46.28 6.87
C LYS A 190 57.47 47.20 5.89
N LEU A 191 57.26 48.50 6.02
CA LEU A 191 57.90 49.52 5.19
C LEU A 191 59.43 49.45 5.35
N THR A 192 60.15 49.37 4.24
CA THR A 192 61.62 49.37 4.21
C THR A 192 62.24 50.74 4.03
N ASP A 193 61.50 51.74 3.52
CA ASP A 193 62.01 53.09 3.27
C ASP A 193 60.93 54.17 3.51
N GLU A 194 61.15 55.06 4.49
CA GLU A 194 60.22 56.15 4.84
C GLU A 194 60.08 57.21 3.73
N SER A 195 61.02 57.29 2.79
CA SER A 195 60.98 58.27 1.69
C SER A 195 59.91 57.97 0.62
N GLN A 196 59.28 56.79 0.67
CA GLN A 196 58.20 56.36 -0.22
C GLN A 196 56.79 56.65 0.31
N LYS A 197 56.66 57.38 1.43
CA LYS A 197 55.37 57.76 2.04
C LYS A 197 54.51 58.58 1.05
N CYS A 198 53.31 58.07 0.76
CA CYS A 198 52.31 58.73 -0.09
C CYS A 198 51.47 59.74 0.69
N LYS A 199 50.90 60.74 0.00
CA LYS A 199 49.89 61.67 0.58
C LYS A 199 48.44 61.33 0.24
N LYS A 200 48.18 60.55 -0.82
CA LYS A 200 46.82 60.18 -1.23
C LYS A 200 46.19 59.14 -0.31
N ASP A 201 44.92 59.37 0.04
CA ASP A 201 44.04 58.39 0.67
C ASP A 201 43.41 57.50 -0.42
N CYS A 202 43.68 56.20 -0.34
CA CYS A 202 43.20 55.20 -1.28
C CYS A 202 42.03 54.37 -0.73
N GLY A 203 41.45 54.79 0.41
CA GLY A 203 40.45 54.02 1.15
C GLY A 203 41.04 52.70 1.64
N ALA A 204 40.44 51.58 1.24
CA ALA A 204 40.94 50.23 1.59
C ALA A 204 42.26 49.84 0.88
N GLY A 205 42.74 50.63 -0.09
CA GLY A 205 43.96 50.34 -0.85
C GLY A 205 45.24 50.98 -0.32
N ALA A 206 46.38 50.48 -0.79
CA ALA A 206 47.69 51.02 -0.48
C ALA A 206 48.15 51.98 -1.58
N CYS A 207 48.64 53.16 -1.21
CA CYS A 207 49.27 54.06 -2.17
C CYS A 207 50.73 53.66 -2.42
N VAL A 208 51.13 53.64 -3.69
CA VAL A 208 52.53 53.47 -4.10
C VAL A 208 52.95 54.55 -5.08
N LYS A 209 54.23 54.95 -5.03
CA LYS A 209 54.86 55.87 -5.99
C LYS A 209 55.57 55.07 -7.08
N VAL A 210 55.14 55.23 -8.33
CA VAL A 210 55.81 54.65 -9.50
C VAL A 210 56.17 55.78 -10.45
N ASN A 211 57.46 55.93 -10.77
CA ASN A 211 57.97 56.96 -11.68
C ASN A 211 57.49 58.40 -11.37
N LYS A 212 57.49 58.78 -10.08
CA LYS A 212 56.99 60.07 -9.55
C LYS A 212 55.46 60.30 -9.61
N SER A 213 54.67 59.32 -10.04
CA SER A 213 53.20 59.36 -10.02
C SER A 213 52.64 58.47 -8.90
N GLU A 214 51.73 59.01 -8.09
CA GLU A 214 51.03 58.27 -7.03
C GLU A 214 49.83 57.50 -7.58
N ARG A 215 49.82 56.18 -7.38
CA ARG A 215 48.73 55.27 -7.77
C ARG A 215 48.22 54.48 -6.57
N CYS A 216 46.93 54.18 -6.54
CA CYS A 216 46.32 53.32 -5.54
C CYS A 216 46.29 51.87 -6.03
N LEU A 217 46.84 50.97 -5.24
CA LEU A 217 46.75 49.53 -5.46
C LEU A 217 45.68 48.96 -4.53
N CYS A 218 44.67 48.34 -5.12
CA CYS A 218 43.56 47.77 -4.37
C CYS A 218 43.88 46.37 -3.85
N PRO A 219 43.43 46.02 -2.64
CA PRO A 219 43.57 44.66 -2.13
C PRO A 219 42.82 43.67 -3.02
N PRO A 220 43.12 42.37 -2.94
CA PRO A 220 42.51 41.36 -3.81
C PRO A 220 40.98 41.36 -3.84
N THR A 221 40.31 41.74 -2.73
CA THR A 221 38.84 41.75 -2.59
C THR A 221 38.17 43.05 -3.07
N TYR A 222 38.95 44.03 -3.52
CA TYR A 222 38.49 45.32 -4.01
C TYR A 222 38.90 45.51 -5.48
N ALA A 223 38.06 46.21 -6.25
CA ALA A 223 38.35 46.63 -7.61
C ALA A 223 38.74 48.11 -7.64
N ALA A 224 39.66 48.47 -8.53
CA ALA A 224 40.03 49.85 -8.75
C ALA A 224 38.91 50.58 -9.51
N LYS A 225 38.35 51.65 -8.92
CA LYS A 225 37.39 52.54 -9.56
C LYS A 225 37.92 53.97 -9.47
N GLY A 226 38.62 54.41 -10.51
CA GLY A 226 39.35 55.68 -10.49
C GLY A 226 40.59 55.61 -9.58
N LEU A 227 40.65 56.49 -8.58
CA LEU A 227 41.74 56.55 -7.58
C LEU A 227 41.34 55.98 -6.21
N THR A 228 40.23 55.25 -6.13
CA THR A 228 39.75 54.65 -4.88
C THR A 228 39.44 53.17 -5.09
N CYS A 229 39.58 52.40 -4.02
CA CYS A 229 39.25 50.99 -4.01
C CYS A 229 37.81 50.78 -3.55
N VAL A 230 36.99 50.18 -4.40
CA VAL A 230 35.59 49.84 -4.12
C VAL A 230 35.49 48.32 -4.07
N ASP A 231 34.69 47.78 -3.16
CA ASP A 231 34.57 46.33 -3.04
C ASP A 231 34.07 45.71 -4.36
N ARG A 232 34.51 44.48 -4.64
CA ARG A 232 34.20 43.80 -5.90
C ARG A 232 32.70 43.52 -6.09
N CYS A 233 31.93 43.44 -5.01
CA CYS A 233 30.50 43.22 -5.08
C CYS A 233 29.78 44.47 -5.61
N THR A 234 30.03 45.63 -5.00
CA THR A 234 29.49 46.93 -5.43
C THR A 234 30.00 47.31 -6.82
N ALA A 235 31.24 46.93 -7.16
CA ALA A 235 31.81 47.16 -8.48
C ALA A 235 31.31 46.18 -9.57
N LYS A 236 30.50 45.16 -9.22
CA LYS A 236 30.07 44.07 -10.13
C LYS A 236 31.25 43.41 -10.86
N ALA A 237 32.36 43.23 -10.15
CA ALA A 237 33.64 42.73 -10.68
C ALA A 237 34.09 41.46 -9.94
N LEU A 238 33.12 40.61 -9.58
CA LEU A 238 33.38 39.32 -8.98
C LEU A 238 34.06 38.38 -9.96
N PRO A 239 35.03 37.58 -9.50
CA PRO A 239 35.51 36.44 -10.27
C PRO A 239 34.35 35.47 -10.55
N PRO A 240 34.16 35.03 -11.80
CA PRO A 240 33.09 34.10 -12.14
C PRO A 240 33.28 32.78 -11.38
N GLY A 241 32.18 32.25 -10.85
CA GLY A 241 32.15 30.97 -10.14
C GLY A 241 32.53 31.05 -8.65
N LEU A 242 32.79 32.24 -8.12
CA LEU A 242 33.12 32.44 -6.70
C LEU A 242 31.89 32.41 -5.78
N CYS A 243 30.75 32.92 -6.26
CA CYS A 243 29.49 32.95 -5.53
C CYS A 243 28.37 32.31 -6.35
N PRO A 244 27.37 31.67 -5.72
CA PRO A 244 26.21 31.13 -6.41
C PRO A 244 25.53 32.19 -7.27
N ASN A 245 25.40 31.93 -8.57
CA ASN A 245 24.81 32.85 -9.55
C ASN A 245 25.42 34.27 -9.52
N ASP A 246 26.70 34.37 -9.14
CA ASP A 246 27.45 35.63 -8.98
C ASP A 246 26.81 36.64 -7.99
N GLN A 247 26.01 36.17 -7.02
CA GLN A 247 25.36 37.02 -6.02
C GLN A 247 26.21 37.23 -4.76
N CYS A 248 26.33 38.48 -4.33
CA CYS A 248 27.14 38.89 -3.18
C CYS A 248 26.51 40.02 -2.38
N ILE A 249 27.09 40.27 -1.21
CA ILE A 249 26.77 41.38 -0.30
C ILE A 249 28.09 42.07 0.05
N ALA A 250 28.12 43.40 0.00
CA ALA A 250 29.28 44.19 0.44
C ALA A 250 29.50 44.02 1.96
N ASP A 251 30.74 43.85 2.37
CA ASP A 251 31.12 43.67 3.78
C ASP A 251 32.29 44.60 4.14
N ALA A 252 32.13 45.41 5.19
CA ALA A 252 33.12 46.42 5.54
C ALA A 252 34.46 45.85 6.03
N LYS A 253 34.51 44.61 6.51
CA LYS A 253 35.73 43.95 7.01
C LYS A 253 36.37 43.05 5.97
N LEU A 254 35.56 42.35 5.19
CA LEU A 254 36.02 41.33 4.23
C LEU A 254 36.02 41.86 2.78
N GLY A 255 35.49 43.06 2.55
CA GLY A 255 35.21 43.63 1.22
C GLY A 255 33.86 43.14 0.70
N PHE A 256 33.67 41.83 0.59
CA PHE A 256 32.39 41.23 0.25
C PHE A 256 32.24 39.84 0.89
N LYS A 257 31.01 39.36 0.91
CA LYS A 257 30.65 37.96 1.17
C LYS A 257 29.65 37.49 0.11
N CYS A 258 29.62 36.20 -0.18
CA CYS A 258 28.59 35.66 -1.05
C CYS A 258 27.22 35.74 -0.39
N LYS A 259 26.18 35.85 -1.21
CA LYS A 259 24.79 35.84 -0.75
C LYS A 259 24.31 34.38 -0.66
N CYS A 260 24.52 33.75 0.49
CA CYS A 260 24.11 32.37 0.73
C CYS A 260 22.70 32.32 1.36
N GLU A 261 21.66 32.33 0.53
CA GLU A 261 20.25 32.24 0.95
C GLU A 261 19.55 31.01 0.34
N GLY A 262 18.43 30.58 0.95
CA GLY A 262 17.64 29.44 0.46
C GLY A 262 18.41 28.12 0.57
N LYS A 263 18.67 27.47 -0.57
CA LYS A 263 19.40 26.20 -0.70
C LYS A 263 20.92 26.29 -0.52
N TYR A 264 21.43 27.44 -0.06
CA TYR A 264 22.84 27.71 0.17
C TYR A 264 23.10 28.06 1.64
N ALA A 265 24.22 27.59 2.17
CA ALA A 265 24.73 27.92 3.50
C ALA A 265 26.17 28.44 3.39
N TYR A 266 26.66 29.17 4.39
CA TYR A 266 28.05 29.61 4.41
C TYR A 266 29.00 28.43 4.67
N ASN A 267 30.17 28.47 4.02
CA ASN A 267 31.32 27.64 4.37
C ASN A 267 31.97 28.13 5.67
N ASP A 268 32.90 27.34 6.21
CA ASP A 268 33.67 27.67 7.42
C ASP A 268 34.49 28.97 7.29
N ASP A 269 34.78 29.38 6.05
CA ASP A 269 35.44 30.67 5.76
C ASP A 269 34.52 31.89 5.99
N GLY A 270 33.22 31.68 6.18
CA GLY A 270 32.21 32.73 6.40
C GLY A 270 31.92 33.61 5.18
N VAL A 271 32.45 33.28 4.01
CA VAL A 271 32.47 34.13 2.82
C VAL A 271 31.89 33.41 1.61
N THR A 272 32.28 32.17 1.36
CA THR A 272 31.81 31.36 0.22
C THR A 272 30.61 30.51 0.62
N CYS A 273 29.84 30.04 -0.36
CA CYS A 273 28.67 29.21 -0.10
C CYS A 273 28.95 27.72 -0.36
N ARG A 274 28.31 26.86 0.44
CA ARG A 274 28.06 25.44 0.15
C ARG A 274 26.58 25.18 -0.12
N ARG A 275 26.30 24.02 -0.71
CA ARG A 275 24.95 23.44 -0.75
C ARG A 275 24.46 23.20 0.68
N LYS A 276 23.21 23.56 0.94
CA LYS A 276 22.52 23.37 2.23
C LYS A 276 21.59 22.17 2.13
N GLN A 277 21.64 21.24 3.07
CA GLN A 277 20.80 20.03 3.01
C GLN A 277 19.39 20.37 3.49
N MET A 278 18.46 20.56 2.57
CA MET A 278 17.15 21.15 2.90
C MET A 278 16.22 20.19 3.61
N CYS A 279 16.35 18.89 3.37
CA CYS A 279 15.59 17.86 4.06
C CYS A 279 16.14 17.59 5.47
N HIS A 280 17.45 17.73 5.70
CA HIS A 280 18.09 17.36 6.97
C HIS A 280 18.36 18.56 7.89
N GLU A 281 19.01 19.60 7.36
CA GLU A 281 19.40 20.79 8.14
C GLU A 281 18.23 21.77 8.31
N GLU A 282 17.11 21.58 7.61
CA GLU A 282 16.02 22.56 7.49
C GLU A 282 14.61 21.95 7.42
N GLY A 283 13.61 22.80 7.22
CA GLY A 283 12.19 22.45 7.20
C GLY A 283 11.72 21.57 6.03
N GLY A 284 12.58 21.10 5.12
CA GLY A 284 12.17 20.31 3.95
C GLY A 284 11.48 18.99 4.33
N ASN A 285 12.03 18.25 5.30
CA ASN A 285 11.41 17.01 5.77
C ASN A 285 10.08 17.27 6.48
N LYS A 286 9.97 18.40 7.20
CA LYS A 286 8.71 18.83 7.81
C LYS A 286 7.65 19.21 6.77
N ASP A 287 8.04 19.88 5.68
CA ASP A 287 7.16 20.19 4.53
C ASP A 287 6.67 18.91 3.84
N CYS A 288 7.56 17.97 3.52
CA CYS A 288 7.18 16.73 2.84
C CYS A 288 6.38 15.78 3.74
N THR A 289 6.71 15.68 5.03
CA THR A 289 5.92 14.90 6.00
C THR A 289 4.51 15.48 6.14
N GLY A 290 4.35 16.80 6.11
CA GLY A 290 3.03 17.46 6.08
C GLY A 290 2.19 17.11 4.85
N LYS A 291 2.80 16.53 3.81
CA LYS A 291 2.18 16.05 2.58
C LYS A 291 2.12 14.53 2.48
N ASN A 292 2.44 13.80 3.56
CA ASN A 292 2.62 12.33 3.55
C ASN A 292 3.63 11.83 2.50
N ALA A 293 4.60 12.67 2.15
CA ALA A 293 5.58 12.42 1.10
C ALA A 293 6.99 12.23 1.68
N LEU A 294 7.83 11.52 0.93
CA LEU A 294 9.26 11.41 1.21
C LEU A 294 10.01 12.64 0.70
N CYS A 295 10.98 13.15 1.46
CA CYS A 295 11.80 14.29 1.08
C CYS A 295 13.06 13.83 0.37
N PHE A 296 13.33 14.38 -0.81
CA PHE A 296 14.54 14.12 -1.57
C PHE A 296 15.28 15.44 -1.83
N GLU A 297 16.60 15.45 -1.62
CA GLU A 297 17.43 16.60 -1.99
C GLU A 297 17.44 16.76 -3.51
N ASP A 298 17.10 17.94 -4.00
CA ASP A 298 17.16 18.29 -5.41
C ASP A 298 17.66 19.72 -5.53
N PHE A 299 18.97 19.84 -5.70
CA PHE A 299 19.63 21.15 -5.82
C PHE A 299 19.32 21.86 -7.14
N ASN A 300 18.73 21.19 -8.12
CA ASN A 300 18.23 21.83 -9.33
C ASN A 300 16.86 22.48 -9.08
N SER A 301 16.08 21.95 -8.14
CA SER A 301 14.84 22.57 -7.66
C SER A 301 15.08 23.96 -7.08
N GLU A 302 14.07 24.82 -7.17
CA GLU A 302 14.12 26.18 -6.61
C GLU A 302 14.32 26.15 -5.09
N LYS A 303 13.69 25.18 -4.41
CA LYS A 303 13.75 25.01 -2.96
C LYS A 303 14.98 24.23 -2.48
N GLY A 304 15.69 23.54 -3.37
CA GLY A 304 16.80 22.64 -3.02
C GLY A 304 16.36 21.24 -2.60
N TYR A 305 15.06 20.98 -2.56
CA TYR A 305 14.46 19.67 -2.30
C TYR A 305 13.18 19.49 -3.12
N GLN A 306 12.72 18.25 -3.22
CA GLN A 306 11.43 17.86 -3.76
C GLN A 306 10.78 16.81 -2.85
N CYS A 307 9.44 16.80 -2.82
CA CYS A 307 8.67 15.78 -2.13
C CYS A 307 8.17 14.77 -3.15
N GLN A 308 8.30 13.48 -2.87
CA GLN A 308 7.86 12.41 -3.75
C GLN A 308 7.01 11.39 -2.98
N CYS A 309 5.91 10.97 -3.59
CA CYS A 309 5.04 9.93 -3.05
C CYS A 309 5.66 8.54 -3.19
N ARG A 310 5.14 7.56 -2.45
CA ARG A 310 5.47 6.14 -2.66
C ARG A 310 4.96 5.68 -4.02
N GLU A 311 5.49 4.58 -4.54
CA GLU A 311 5.22 4.07 -5.89
C GLU A 311 3.71 3.88 -6.21
N SER A 312 2.91 3.52 -5.20
CA SER A 312 1.45 3.34 -5.31
C SER A 312 0.61 4.58 -4.97
N GLN A 313 1.25 5.74 -4.79
CA GLN A 313 0.62 6.97 -4.32
C GLN A 313 0.87 8.14 -5.27
N GLU A 314 -0.07 9.07 -5.33
CA GLU A 314 0.05 10.32 -6.08
C GLU A 314 -0.43 11.51 -5.24
N PHE A 315 0.02 12.71 -5.64
CA PHE A 315 -0.46 13.94 -5.02
C PHE A 315 -1.91 14.21 -5.45
N ASP A 316 -2.79 14.36 -4.48
CA ASP A 316 -4.16 14.85 -4.70
C ASP A 316 -4.17 16.34 -5.10
N GLU A 317 -5.37 16.88 -5.35
CA GLU A 317 -5.56 18.31 -5.68
C GLU A 317 -5.07 19.25 -4.55
N ASN A 318 -4.92 18.76 -3.33
CA ASN A 318 -4.42 19.50 -2.17
C ASN A 318 -2.90 19.34 -1.96
N GLY A 319 -2.22 18.57 -2.83
CA GLY A 319 -0.79 18.31 -2.72
C GLY A 319 -0.41 17.34 -1.59
N GLN A 320 -1.31 16.42 -1.20
CA GLN A 320 -1.04 15.32 -0.27
C GLN A 320 -0.90 13.99 -1.02
N CYS A 321 0.07 13.17 -0.63
CA CYS A 321 0.20 11.81 -1.15
C CYS A 321 -0.94 10.93 -0.62
N VAL A 322 -1.73 10.41 -1.54
CA VAL A 322 -2.80 9.46 -1.29
C VAL A 322 -2.70 8.30 -2.27
N ASP A 323 -3.27 7.16 -1.88
CA ASP A 323 -3.37 5.98 -2.74
C ASP A 323 -4.12 6.35 -4.04
N LYS A 324 -3.60 5.97 -5.20
CA LYS A 324 -4.12 6.42 -6.51
C LYS A 324 -5.61 6.14 -6.67
N CYS A 325 -6.09 5.01 -6.15
CA CYS A 325 -7.52 4.68 -6.21
C CYS A 325 -8.44 5.51 -5.31
N LYS A 326 -7.89 6.34 -4.40
CA LYS A 326 -8.65 7.32 -3.62
C LYS A 326 -8.83 8.65 -4.36
N ILE A 327 -8.10 8.86 -5.46
CA ILE A 327 -8.19 10.06 -6.28
C ILE A 327 -9.37 9.89 -7.25
N GLU A 328 -10.41 10.72 -7.10
CA GLU A 328 -11.63 10.58 -7.90
C GLU A 328 -11.35 10.73 -9.40
N SER A 329 -10.44 11.62 -9.82
CA SER A 329 -10.06 11.76 -11.23
C SER A 329 -9.41 10.50 -11.81
N PHE A 330 -8.52 9.84 -11.06
CA PHE A 330 -7.90 8.58 -11.46
C PHE A 330 -8.93 7.44 -11.54
N LYS A 331 -9.84 7.37 -10.56
CA LYS A 331 -10.94 6.42 -10.57
C LYS A 331 -11.85 6.61 -11.79
N GLN A 332 -12.17 7.86 -12.14
CA GLN A 332 -12.93 8.18 -13.35
C GLN A 332 -12.17 7.82 -14.63
N ASP A 333 -10.85 8.02 -14.68
CA ASP A 333 -10.02 7.57 -15.80
C ASP A 333 -10.09 6.05 -15.99
N CYS A 334 -9.97 5.26 -14.92
CA CYS A 334 -10.16 3.81 -14.99
C CYS A 334 -11.55 3.45 -15.53
N ILE A 335 -12.61 4.11 -15.07
CA ILE A 335 -13.98 3.88 -15.55
C ILE A 335 -14.09 4.21 -17.05
N LEU A 336 -13.50 5.30 -17.53
CA LEU A 336 -13.48 5.68 -18.95
C LEU A 336 -12.73 4.66 -19.82
N ARG A 337 -11.81 3.91 -19.22
CA ARG A 337 -11.07 2.81 -19.83
C ARG A 337 -11.77 1.45 -19.70
N SER A 338 -13.01 1.43 -19.21
CA SER A 338 -13.77 0.20 -18.91
C SER A 338 -13.08 -0.69 -17.88
N ALA A 339 -12.33 -0.09 -16.96
CA ALA A 339 -11.54 -0.75 -15.92
C ALA A 339 -12.06 -0.39 -14.51
N THR A 340 -11.75 -1.23 -13.53
CA THR A 340 -11.91 -0.94 -12.10
C THR A 340 -10.59 -0.43 -11.53
N CYS A 341 -10.66 0.43 -10.52
CA CYS A 341 -9.46 0.84 -9.79
C CYS A 341 -9.26 -0.10 -8.61
N GLU A 342 -8.22 -0.94 -8.69
CA GLU A 342 -7.86 -1.90 -7.66
C GLU A 342 -6.35 -1.82 -7.41
N LEU A 343 -5.96 -1.76 -6.14
CA LEU A 343 -4.54 -1.79 -5.73
C LEU A 343 -3.68 -0.70 -6.40
N ASP A 344 -4.25 0.50 -6.52
CA ASP A 344 -3.60 1.69 -7.09
C ASP A 344 -3.32 1.63 -8.61
N GLU A 345 -3.97 0.71 -9.31
CA GLU A 345 -3.89 0.56 -10.76
C GLU A 345 -5.29 0.41 -11.40
N CYS A 346 -5.41 0.80 -12.67
CA CYS A 346 -6.59 0.46 -13.45
C CYS A 346 -6.48 -0.99 -13.92
N LYS A 347 -7.45 -1.81 -13.55
CA LYS A 347 -7.51 -3.23 -13.84
C LYS A 347 -8.73 -3.57 -14.68
N CYS A 348 -8.53 -4.37 -15.72
CA CYS A 348 -9.65 -4.82 -16.53
C CYS A 348 -10.51 -5.84 -15.79
N PRO A 349 -11.82 -5.91 -16.11
CA PRO A 349 -12.66 -7.02 -15.69
C PRO A 349 -12.02 -8.38 -16.03
N PRO A 350 -12.30 -9.45 -15.26
CA PRO A 350 -11.95 -10.82 -15.62
C PRO A 350 -12.24 -11.12 -17.10
N MET A 351 -11.39 -11.94 -17.71
CA MET A 351 -11.36 -12.23 -19.16
C MET A 351 -11.00 -11.09 -20.10
N LEU A 352 -10.93 -9.83 -19.65
CA LEU A 352 -10.60 -8.68 -20.51
C LEU A 352 -9.19 -8.17 -20.27
N SER A 353 -8.56 -7.68 -21.33
CA SER A 353 -7.27 -7.00 -21.33
C SER A 353 -7.35 -5.63 -22.01
N PHE A 354 -6.38 -4.77 -21.71
CA PHE A 354 -6.25 -3.48 -22.36
C PHE A 354 -5.86 -3.66 -23.83
N GLY A 355 -6.74 -3.19 -24.73
CA GLY A 355 -6.44 -3.10 -26.14
C GLY A 355 -5.45 -1.96 -26.47
N PRO A 356 -5.08 -1.81 -27.75
CA PRO A 356 -4.15 -0.78 -28.21
C PRO A 356 -4.66 0.66 -28.02
N ASP A 357 -5.96 0.83 -27.82
CA ASP A 357 -6.60 2.11 -27.49
C ASP A 357 -6.56 2.44 -25.98
N GLY A 358 -5.97 1.56 -25.17
CA GLY A 358 -5.86 1.72 -23.72
C GLY A 358 -7.15 1.41 -22.97
N ARG A 359 -8.17 0.83 -23.61
CA ARG A 359 -9.44 0.42 -22.99
C ARG A 359 -9.52 -1.10 -22.85
N CYS A 360 -10.20 -1.58 -21.81
CA CYS A 360 -10.49 -3.00 -21.63
C CYS A 360 -11.48 -3.47 -22.70
N SER A 361 -10.95 -4.08 -23.76
CA SER A 361 -11.71 -4.44 -24.95
C SER A 361 -11.15 -5.62 -25.72
N GLU A 362 -10.02 -6.20 -25.29
CA GLU A 362 -9.52 -7.46 -25.82
C GLU A 362 -9.93 -8.59 -24.88
N ILE A 363 -10.34 -9.73 -25.43
CA ILE A 363 -10.53 -10.93 -24.62
C ILE A 363 -9.16 -11.57 -24.42
N ALA A 364 -8.79 -11.82 -23.17
CA ALA A 364 -7.60 -12.58 -22.82
C ALA A 364 -7.65 -13.91 -23.59
N GLN A 365 -6.59 -14.18 -24.37
CA GLN A 365 -6.61 -15.33 -25.30
C GLN A 365 -6.90 -16.63 -24.55
N VAL A 366 -6.33 -16.77 -23.35
CA VAL A 366 -6.67 -17.83 -22.41
C VAL A 366 -6.66 -17.29 -20.98
N SER A 367 -7.67 -17.68 -20.20
CA SER A 367 -7.72 -17.41 -18.77
C SER A 367 -8.03 -18.70 -17.99
N TYR A 368 -7.41 -18.84 -16.83
CA TYR A 368 -7.56 -19.97 -15.93
C TYR A 368 -7.92 -19.52 -14.53
N LEU A 369 -8.75 -20.32 -13.86
CA LEU A 369 -9.06 -20.17 -12.44
C LEU A 369 -8.41 -21.30 -11.64
N GLY A 370 -7.85 -20.97 -10.48
CA GLY A 370 -7.27 -21.96 -9.57
C GLY A 370 -7.20 -21.45 -8.14
N TYR A 371 -7.16 -22.38 -7.18
CA TYR A 371 -7.02 -22.05 -5.77
C TYR A 371 -5.56 -22.24 -5.33
N LEU A 372 -5.03 -21.25 -4.62
CA LEU A 372 -3.74 -21.33 -3.95
C LEU A 372 -3.91 -21.22 -2.42
N PRO A 373 -3.30 -22.14 -1.64
CA PRO A 373 -3.29 -22.06 -0.18
C PRO A 373 -2.12 -21.19 0.27
N ILE A 374 -2.37 -19.90 0.46
CA ILE A 374 -1.38 -18.87 0.74
C ILE A 374 -1.09 -18.81 2.24
N SER A 375 0.17 -18.72 2.65
CA SER A 375 0.53 -18.72 4.08
C SER A 375 0.11 -17.43 4.77
N LYS A 376 -0.63 -17.53 5.89
CA LYS A 376 -1.09 -16.36 6.65
C LYS A 376 0.03 -15.51 7.24
N GLN A 377 1.14 -16.13 7.61
CA GLN A 377 2.23 -15.50 8.38
C GLN A 377 2.78 -14.22 7.72
N PHE A 378 2.69 -14.09 6.40
CA PHE A 378 3.30 -12.99 5.65
C PHE A 378 2.30 -11.93 5.19
N TYR A 379 1.01 -12.26 5.15
CA TYR A 379 -0.03 -11.39 4.59
C TYR A 379 -1.08 -10.96 5.61
N ALA A 380 -1.00 -11.41 6.86
CA ALA A 380 -1.88 -10.94 7.93
C ALA A 380 -1.48 -9.53 8.41
N VAL A 381 -2.43 -8.59 8.44
CA VAL A 381 -2.27 -7.28 9.08
C VAL A 381 -2.86 -7.31 10.47
N GLN A 382 -2.08 -6.90 11.48
CA GLN A 382 -2.59 -6.64 12.81
C GLN A 382 -3.27 -5.26 12.82
N SER A 383 -4.57 -5.21 13.09
CA SER A 383 -5.29 -3.94 13.25
C SER A 383 -4.84 -3.24 14.53
N ALA A 384 -4.05 -2.17 14.40
CA ALA A 384 -3.58 -1.37 15.54
C ALA A 384 -4.68 -0.49 16.17
N THR A 385 -5.91 -0.54 15.65
CA THR A 385 -7.04 0.24 16.15
C THR A 385 -8.28 -0.62 16.23
N LEU A 386 -8.54 -1.19 17.40
CA LEU A 386 -9.86 -1.32 18.02
C LEU A 386 -9.70 -1.96 19.41
N SER A 387 -9.87 -1.14 20.44
CA SER A 387 -9.97 -1.57 21.83
C SER A 387 -11.26 -2.37 22.05
N GLN A 388 -11.09 -3.57 22.59
CA GLN A 388 -12.03 -4.34 23.43
C GLN A 388 -13.45 -4.54 22.89
N ASN A 389 -13.62 -5.56 22.04
CA ASN A 389 -14.65 -6.57 22.18
C ASN A 389 -14.28 -7.80 21.32
N SER A 390 -14.62 -8.98 21.82
CA SER A 390 -14.27 -10.30 21.27
C SER A 390 -14.68 -10.45 19.80
N ASP A 391 -13.68 -10.45 18.92
CA ASP A 391 -13.53 -11.14 17.63
C ASP A 391 -12.51 -10.35 16.81
N GLU A 392 -11.21 -10.56 17.08
CA GLU A 392 -10.14 -10.00 16.26
C GLU A 392 -10.23 -10.62 14.85
N LYS A 393 -10.87 -9.91 13.92
CA LYS A 393 -10.84 -10.28 12.51
C LYS A 393 -9.48 -9.90 11.94
N GLU A 394 -8.66 -10.92 11.75
CA GLU A 394 -7.42 -10.87 10.98
C GLU A 394 -7.73 -10.34 9.57
N ILE A 395 -7.06 -9.25 9.14
CA ILE A 395 -7.29 -8.62 7.83
C ILE A 395 -6.15 -9.02 6.88
N ILE A 396 -6.49 -9.43 5.66
CA ILE A 396 -5.52 -9.81 4.62
C ILE A 396 -4.94 -8.55 3.96
N ASN A 397 -3.61 -8.49 3.84
CA ASN A 397 -2.90 -7.49 3.05
C ASN A 397 -2.93 -7.85 1.56
N TYR A 398 -4.05 -7.55 0.90
CA TYR A 398 -4.24 -7.86 -0.52
C TYR A 398 -3.22 -7.19 -1.44
N SER A 399 -2.68 -6.02 -1.11
CA SER A 399 -1.70 -5.34 -1.97
C SER A 399 -0.36 -6.05 -2.00
N SER A 400 0.19 -6.40 -0.84
CA SER A 400 1.43 -7.21 -0.77
C SER A 400 1.24 -8.58 -1.39
N LEU A 401 0.08 -9.21 -1.15
CA LEU A 401 -0.20 -10.53 -1.70
C LEU A 401 -0.33 -10.53 -3.22
N GLN A 402 -1.04 -9.55 -3.78
CA GLN A 402 -1.21 -9.41 -5.22
C GLN A 402 0.13 -9.15 -5.92
N LYS A 403 1.00 -8.34 -5.30
CA LYS A 403 2.35 -8.08 -5.82
C LYS A 403 3.16 -9.37 -5.88
N ASP A 404 3.26 -10.10 -4.77
CA ASP A 404 4.04 -11.35 -4.73
C ASP A 404 3.46 -12.41 -5.70
N LEU A 405 2.14 -12.45 -5.87
CA LEU A 405 1.48 -13.28 -6.88
C LEU A 405 1.91 -12.89 -8.29
N ARG A 406 1.84 -11.60 -8.64
CA ARG A 406 2.25 -11.08 -9.96
C ARG A 406 3.72 -11.41 -10.24
N ASP A 407 4.61 -11.09 -9.31
CA ASP A 407 6.06 -11.32 -9.44
C ASP A 407 6.35 -12.82 -9.65
N ALA A 408 5.62 -13.69 -8.93
CA ALA A 408 5.77 -15.12 -9.08
C ALA A 408 5.27 -15.64 -10.44
N MET A 409 4.14 -15.13 -10.92
CA MET A 409 3.61 -15.53 -12.22
C MET A 409 4.49 -15.05 -13.39
N VAL A 410 5.02 -13.83 -13.32
CA VAL A 410 6.01 -13.31 -14.29
C VAL A 410 7.22 -14.24 -14.36
N THR A 411 7.75 -14.60 -13.20
CA THR A 411 8.93 -15.47 -13.08
C THR A 411 8.68 -16.88 -13.66
N LEU A 412 7.51 -17.46 -13.40
CA LEU A 412 7.18 -18.84 -13.77
C LEU A 412 6.63 -19.00 -15.19
N LEU A 413 5.99 -17.97 -15.75
CA LEU A 413 5.30 -18.04 -17.04
C LEU A 413 5.98 -17.17 -18.11
N GLY A 414 6.91 -16.29 -17.70
CA GLY A 414 7.73 -15.47 -18.59
C GLY A 414 6.89 -14.66 -19.57
N LYS A 415 7.30 -14.63 -20.85
CA LYS A 415 6.61 -13.86 -21.91
C LYS A 415 5.17 -14.30 -22.19
N ASN A 416 4.76 -15.49 -21.72
CA ASN A 416 3.39 -15.94 -21.89
C ASN A 416 2.45 -15.36 -20.83
N TYR A 417 2.98 -14.89 -19.70
CA TYR A 417 2.21 -14.18 -18.67
C TYR A 417 1.57 -12.91 -19.24
N HIS A 418 0.29 -12.70 -18.96
CA HIS A 418 -0.40 -11.44 -19.24
C HIS A 418 -0.74 -10.71 -17.95
N SER A 419 -1.52 -11.35 -17.09
CA SER A 419 -1.92 -10.82 -15.79
C SER A 419 -2.31 -11.96 -14.84
N SER A 420 -2.37 -11.65 -13.55
CA SER A 420 -2.91 -12.54 -12.53
C SER A 420 -3.59 -11.71 -11.48
N ASP A 421 -4.65 -12.24 -10.87
CA ASP A 421 -5.52 -11.49 -9.99
C ASP A 421 -6.11 -12.37 -8.90
N ILE A 422 -6.13 -11.85 -7.67
CA ILE A 422 -6.82 -12.48 -6.56
C ILE A 422 -8.29 -12.12 -6.67
N VAL A 423 -9.12 -13.12 -6.97
CA VAL A 423 -10.57 -12.96 -7.09
C VAL A 423 -11.19 -12.91 -5.69
N SER A 424 -10.79 -13.82 -4.82
CA SER A 424 -11.29 -13.91 -3.45
C SER A 424 -10.33 -14.70 -2.57
N CYS A 425 -10.41 -14.54 -1.25
CA CYS A 425 -9.68 -15.38 -0.32
C CYS A 425 -10.59 -15.79 0.84
N GLU A 426 -10.57 -17.07 1.17
CA GLU A 426 -11.24 -17.61 2.35
C GLU A 426 -10.23 -17.87 3.46
N MET A 427 -10.56 -17.49 4.69
CA MET A 427 -9.70 -17.75 5.84
C MET A 427 -9.81 -19.20 6.28
N LYS A 428 -8.66 -19.89 6.35
CA LYS A 428 -8.51 -21.20 7.00
C LYS A 428 -7.69 -21.07 8.29
N THR A 429 -7.40 -22.18 8.94
CA THR A 429 -6.65 -22.21 10.22
C THR A 429 -5.22 -21.72 10.08
N LEU A 430 -4.50 -22.14 9.03
CA LEU A 430 -3.07 -21.83 8.83
C LEU A 430 -2.77 -21.11 7.51
N SER A 431 -3.74 -21.08 6.60
CA SER A 431 -3.61 -20.52 5.25
C SER A 431 -4.80 -19.60 4.91
N TYR A 432 -4.63 -18.79 3.87
CA TYR A 432 -5.72 -18.22 3.09
C TYR A 432 -5.91 -19.06 1.84
N ASN A 433 -7.10 -19.60 1.63
CA ASN A 433 -7.42 -20.29 0.39
C ASN A 433 -7.90 -19.25 -0.63
N CYS A 434 -6.98 -18.79 -1.47
CA CYS A 434 -7.24 -17.71 -2.40
C CYS A 434 -7.57 -18.27 -3.79
N LEU A 435 -8.71 -17.86 -4.33
CA LEU A 435 -9.01 -18.05 -5.73
C LEU A 435 -8.28 -17.00 -6.54
N ILE A 436 -7.54 -17.46 -7.55
CA ILE A 436 -6.80 -16.61 -8.46
C ILE A 436 -7.26 -16.84 -9.90
N GLU A 437 -7.30 -15.75 -10.66
CA GLU A 437 -7.39 -15.75 -12.12
C GLU A 437 -5.99 -15.53 -12.68
N ILE A 438 -5.64 -16.25 -13.75
CA ILE A 438 -4.40 -16.04 -14.50
C ILE A 438 -4.75 -15.93 -15.97
N GLN A 439 -4.39 -14.81 -16.57
CA GLN A 439 -4.54 -14.55 -18.00
C GLN A 439 -3.20 -14.72 -18.70
N LEU A 440 -3.25 -15.30 -19.90
CA LEU A 440 -2.07 -15.65 -20.68
C LEU A 440 -2.18 -15.15 -22.11
N ASN A 441 -1.03 -14.77 -22.67
CA ASN A 441 -0.92 -14.27 -24.04
C ASN A 441 -1.15 -15.36 -25.09
N SER A 442 -1.03 -16.64 -24.75
CA SER A 442 -1.32 -17.79 -25.63
C SER A 442 -1.66 -19.05 -24.84
N ASP A 443 -2.46 -19.95 -25.45
CA ASP A 443 -2.87 -21.23 -24.83
C ASP A 443 -1.67 -22.09 -24.44
N PRO A 444 -1.38 -22.22 -23.14
CA PRO A 444 -0.28 -23.05 -22.68
C PRO A 444 -0.81 -24.49 -22.61
N ARG A 445 -0.83 -25.22 -23.72
CA ARG A 445 -1.24 -26.63 -23.70
C ARG A 445 -0.64 -27.45 -22.53
N ASP A 446 0.53 -27.04 -21.99
CA ASP A 446 1.20 -27.64 -20.82
C ASP A 446 1.78 -26.69 -19.72
N GLN A 447 1.83 -25.35 -19.87
CA GLN A 447 2.55 -24.46 -18.90
C GLN A 447 1.76 -24.12 -17.62
N ILE A 448 0.43 -23.98 -17.67
CA ILE A 448 -0.37 -23.66 -16.46
C ILE A 448 -0.22 -24.76 -15.39
N ASN A 449 0.09 -25.98 -15.83
CA ASN A 449 0.30 -27.13 -14.95
C ASN A 449 1.59 -27.02 -14.14
N ILE A 450 2.52 -26.11 -14.47
CA ILE A 450 3.67 -25.82 -13.61
C ILE A 450 3.20 -25.35 -12.24
N LEU A 451 2.09 -24.60 -12.17
CA LEU A 451 1.54 -24.11 -10.89
C LEU A 451 0.93 -25.22 -10.03
N THR A 452 0.69 -26.40 -10.61
CA THR A 452 0.08 -27.55 -9.95
C THR A 452 1.07 -28.67 -9.68
N ASP A 453 2.31 -28.55 -10.17
CA ASP A 453 3.37 -29.52 -9.99
C ASP A 453 4.10 -29.33 -8.66
N GLN A 454 4.45 -30.45 -8.02
CA GLN A 454 5.23 -30.47 -6.78
C GLN A 454 6.68 -29.98 -6.98
N SER A 455 7.17 -29.88 -8.22
CA SER A 455 8.53 -29.41 -8.55
C SER A 455 8.68 -27.89 -8.55
N SER A 456 7.61 -27.14 -8.85
CA SER A 456 7.54 -25.68 -8.77
C SER A 456 7.56 -25.16 -7.34
N CYS A 457 7.37 -26.09 -6.41
CA CYS A 457 7.40 -25.89 -4.98
C CYS A 457 8.77 -26.25 -4.43
N VAL A 458 9.61 -25.25 -4.24
CA VAL A 458 10.91 -25.51 -3.61
C VAL A 458 10.70 -25.67 -2.11
N GLY A 459 11.11 -26.80 -1.57
CA GLY A 459 10.85 -27.18 -0.18
C GLY A 459 11.48 -26.23 0.86
N GLY A 460 10.63 -25.71 1.75
CA GLY A 460 11.04 -25.18 3.06
C GLY A 460 11.08 -26.27 4.13
N THR A 461 11.70 -25.98 5.27
CA THR A 461 11.91 -26.93 6.39
C THR A 461 10.63 -27.36 7.12
N ASN A 462 9.51 -26.62 6.99
CA ASN A 462 8.31 -26.75 7.82
C ASN A 462 6.97 -26.77 7.02
N ASN A 463 6.74 -27.75 6.14
CA ASN A 463 5.48 -27.87 5.35
C ASN A 463 5.10 -26.65 4.51
N LYS A 464 6.04 -25.74 4.25
CA LYS A 464 5.84 -24.56 3.41
C LYS A 464 6.51 -24.73 2.06
N CYS A 465 5.97 -23.99 1.11
CA CYS A 465 6.32 -24.00 -0.29
C CYS A 465 6.59 -22.56 -0.73
N LEU A 466 7.70 -22.31 -1.43
CA LEU A 466 7.95 -21.00 -2.04
C LEU A 466 7.75 -21.14 -3.52
N MET A 467 6.81 -20.36 -4.02
CA MET A 467 6.64 -20.04 -5.41
C MET A 467 7.51 -18.80 -5.68
N PRO A 468 8.62 -18.94 -6.42
CA PRO A 468 9.60 -17.86 -6.58
C PRO A 468 8.97 -16.61 -7.19
N PRO A 469 9.40 -15.39 -6.80
CA PRO A 469 10.48 -15.13 -5.85
C PRO A 469 10.03 -15.13 -4.38
N HIS A 470 8.77 -14.75 -4.08
CA HIS A 470 8.35 -14.42 -2.71
C HIS A 470 6.98 -14.99 -2.27
N LEU A 471 6.23 -15.67 -3.13
CA LEU A 471 4.90 -16.16 -2.79
C LEU A 471 4.98 -17.48 -1.99
N ILE A 472 4.55 -17.47 -0.73
CA ILE A 472 4.61 -18.65 0.13
C ILE A 472 3.26 -19.35 0.21
N LEU A 473 3.26 -20.64 -0.11
CA LEU A 473 2.11 -21.54 -0.03
C LEU A 473 2.26 -22.57 1.11
N ASP A 474 1.14 -23.06 1.63
CA ASP A 474 1.11 -24.20 2.55
C ASP A 474 1.09 -25.52 1.76
N LYS A 475 2.12 -26.37 1.93
CA LYS A 475 2.31 -27.60 1.16
C LYS A 475 1.31 -28.71 1.53
N THR A 476 0.81 -28.72 2.77
CA THR A 476 -0.16 -29.74 3.21
C THR A 476 -1.54 -29.50 2.67
N GLU A 477 -1.88 -28.23 2.45
CA GLU A 477 -3.14 -27.81 1.82
C GLU A 477 -2.99 -27.58 0.31
N ALA A 478 -1.76 -27.51 -0.21
CA ALA A 478 -1.45 -27.53 -1.64
C ALA A 478 -1.77 -28.92 -2.20
N THR A 479 -3.05 -29.17 -2.38
CA THR A 479 -3.53 -30.19 -3.31
C THR A 479 -3.02 -29.84 -4.71
N GLN A 480 -2.94 -30.83 -5.61
CA GLN A 480 -2.78 -30.60 -7.06
C GLN A 480 -4.03 -29.86 -7.59
N GLY A 481 -4.22 -28.62 -7.15
CA GLY A 481 -5.35 -27.78 -7.48
C GLY A 481 -5.34 -27.61 -8.97
N LYS A 482 -6.34 -28.15 -9.66
CA LYS A 482 -6.37 -28.12 -11.11
C LYS A 482 -6.79 -26.73 -11.53
N PHE A 483 -5.89 -25.98 -12.17
CA PHE A 483 -6.31 -24.78 -12.90
C PHE A 483 -7.23 -25.22 -14.02
N THR A 484 -8.44 -24.66 -14.03
CA THR A 484 -9.44 -24.93 -15.06
C THR A 484 -9.58 -23.72 -15.95
N PRO A 485 -9.82 -23.90 -17.26
CA PRO A 485 -10.19 -22.78 -18.11
C PRO A 485 -11.34 -22.02 -17.47
N ALA A 486 -11.21 -20.70 -17.42
CA ALA A 486 -12.22 -19.85 -16.81
C ALA A 486 -13.48 -19.84 -17.66
N ASP A 487 -14.64 -20.07 -17.04
CA ASP A 487 -15.94 -19.83 -17.67
C ASP A 487 -16.38 -18.39 -17.34
N PRO A 488 -16.56 -17.51 -18.34
CA PRO A 488 -16.91 -16.11 -18.12
C PRO A 488 -18.24 -15.91 -17.37
N CYS A 489 -19.11 -16.91 -17.36
CA CYS A 489 -20.41 -16.88 -16.69
C CYS A 489 -20.46 -17.68 -15.39
N GLU A 490 -19.34 -18.24 -14.92
CA GLU A 490 -19.27 -18.87 -13.61
C GLU A 490 -19.44 -17.82 -12.50
N ASP A 491 -20.33 -18.08 -11.53
CA ASP A 491 -20.78 -17.10 -10.53
C ASP A 491 -19.63 -16.38 -9.81
N VAL A 492 -18.49 -17.05 -9.70
CA VAL A 492 -17.31 -16.57 -8.98
C VAL A 492 -16.59 -15.42 -9.68
N ILE A 493 -16.60 -15.38 -11.02
CA ILE A 493 -16.02 -14.28 -11.82
C ILE A 493 -17.05 -13.49 -12.62
N LYS A 494 -18.26 -14.04 -12.82
CA LYS A 494 -19.38 -13.42 -13.53
C LYS A 494 -19.67 -12.01 -13.03
N ASP A 495 -19.60 -11.79 -11.72
CA ASP A 495 -19.82 -10.47 -11.13
C ASP A 495 -18.72 -9.47 -11.52
N GLY A 496 -17.48 -9.92 -11.66
CA GLY A 496 -16.40 -9.11 -12.19
C GLY A 496 -16.55 -8.87 -13.69
N THR A 497 -16.90 -9.91 -14.46
CA THR A 497 -17.02 -9.87 -15.93
C THR A 497 -18.22 -9.05 -16.41
N CYS A 498 -19.41 -9.33 -15.86
CA CYS A 498 -20.69 -8.74 -16.29
C CYS A 498 -21.24 -7.71 -15.30
N GLY A 499 -20.87 -7.78 -14.02
CA GLY A 499 -21.53 -7.04 -12.95
C GLY A 499 -22.77 -7.78 -12.40
N LYS A 500 -23.08 -7.55 -11.12
CA LYS A 500 -24.20 -8.18 -10.40
C LYS A 500 -25.59 -7.97 -11.02
N GLN A 501 -25.75 -6.91 -11.81
CA GLN A 501 -27.02 -6.51 -12.40
C GLN A 501 -27.31 -7.19 -13.74
N LYS A 502 -26.45 -8.12 -14.19
CA LYS A 502 -26.52 -8.73 -15.51
C LYS A 502 -26.62 -10.24 -15.46
N GLU A 503 -27.37 -10.79 -16.41
CA GLU A 503 -27.44 -12.21 -16.70
C GLU A 503 -26.37 -12.55 -17.75
N CYS A 504 -25.60 -13.62 -17.53
CA CYS A 504 -24.50 -14.02 -18.40
C CYS A 504 -24.86 -15.31 -19.14
N THR A 505 -24.61 -15.37 -20.44
CA THR A 505 -24.76 -16.58 -21.24
C THR A 505 -23.53 -16.83 -22.11
N THR A 506 -23.03 -18.06 -22.12
CA THR A 506 -21.95 -18.52 -23.01
C THR A 506 -22.49 -19.06 -24.32
N PHE A 507 -21.65 -19.09 -25.35
CA PHE A 507 -21.97 -19.74 -26.62
C PHE A 507 -21.44 -21.20 -26.63
N ASN A 508 -22.27 -22.17 -27.04
CA ASN A 508 -21.92 -23.60 -27.06
C ASN A 508 -21.06 -24.01 -28.27
N ASP A 509 -20.13 -23.17 -28.68
CA ASP A 509 -19.28 -23.36 -29.87
C ASP A 509 -17.81 -23.65 -29.54
N GLY A 510 -17.47 -23.76 -28.26
CA GLY A 510 -16.10 -23.97 -27.79
C GLY A 510 -15.23 -22.72 -27.84
N THR A 511 -15.83 -21.53 -28.03
CA THR A 511 -15.16 -20.24 -27.85
C THR A 511 -15.37 -19.71 -26.43
N ASN A 512 -14.48 -18.84 -25.96
CA ASN A 512 -14.67 -18.12 -24.69
C ASN A 512 -15.60 -16.89 -24.84
N SER A 513 -16.40 -16.82 -25.92
CA SER A 513 -17.31 -15.71 -26.15
C SER A 513 -18.52 -15.77 -25.22
N PHE A 514 -18.99 -14.61 -24.76
CA PHE A 514 -20.12 -14.53 -23.82
C PHE A 514 -20.99 -13.29 -24.04
N GLU A 515 -22.21 -13.33 -23.54
CA GLU A 515 -23.16 -12.21 -23.63
C GLU A 515 -23.67 -11.87 -22.22
N CYS A 516 -23.43 -10.62 -21.78
CA CYS A 516 -23.94 -10.08 -20.52
C CYS A 516 -25.18 -9.23 -20.79
N LYS A 517 -26.37 -9.76 -20.57
CA LYS A 517 -27.65 -9.05 -20.71
C LYS A 517 -28.04 -8.34 -19.43
N CYS A 518 -28.76 -7.23 -19.54
CA CYS A 518 -29.35 -6.59 -18.37
C CYS A 518 -30.33 -7.54 -17.68
N GLY A 519 -30.18 -7.70 -16.37
CA GLY A 519 -31.10 -8.45 -15.55
C GLY A 519 -32.45 -7.74 -15.39
N LYS A 520 -33.36 -8.37 -14.65
CA LYS A 520 -34.68 -7.78 -14.36
C LYS A 520 -34.52 -6.46 -13.59
N GLY A 521 -35.38 -5.48 -13.92
CA GLY A 521 -35.31 -4.13 -13.35
C GLY A 521 -34.30 -3.21 -14.05
N PHE A 522 -33.61 -3.69 -15.10
CA PHE A 522 -32.63 -2.88 -15.85
C PHE A 522 -32.92 -2.89 -17.36
N SER A 523 -32.61 -1.77 -18.01
CA SER A 523 -32.74 -1.60 -19.46
C SER A 523 -31.37 -1.37 -20.11
N SER A 524 -31.19 -1.87 -21.33
CA SER A 524 -29.93 -1.71 -22.07
C SER A 524 -29.90 -0.33 -22.75
N VAL A 525 -28.88 0.47 -22.41
CA VAL A 525 -28.64 1.79 -23.01
C VAL A 525 -27.49 1.79 -24.03
N GLY A 526 -26.75 0.69 -24.10
CA GLY A 526 -25.66 0.49 -25.05
C GLY A 526 -25.04 -0.90 -24.91
N VAL A 527 -24.06 -1.20 -25.76
CA VAL A 527 -23.31 -2.46 -25.75
C VAL A 527 -21.82 -2.15 -25.88
N ILE A 528 -21.01 -2.75 -25.02
CA ILE A 528 -19.56 -2.85 -25.18
C ILE A 528 -19.29 -4.15 -25.95
N GLN A 529 -18.67 -4.03 -27.11
CA GLN A 529 -18.25 -5.16 -27.93
C GLN A 529 -16.72 -5.17 -27.99
N PRO A 530 -16.06 -6.24 -27.51
CA PRO A 530 -14.61 -6.40 -27.64
C PRO A 530 -14.14 -6.27 -29.08
N TYR A 531 -12.98 -5.66 -29.30
CA TYR A 531 -12.42 -5.52 -30.64
C TYR A 531 -11.97 -6.87 -31.20
N SER A 532 -11.39 -7.71 -30.35
CA SER A 532 -10.87 -9.04 -30.71
C SER A 532 -11.98 -10.06 -31.02
N ASP A 533 -13.18 -9.87 -30.47
CA ASP A 533 -14.31 -10.79 -30.66
C ASP A 533 -15.64 -10.05 -30.79
N LYS A 534 -16.26 -10.21 -31.95
CA LYS A 534 -17.56 -9.62 -32.26
C LYS A 534 -18.75 -10.40 -31.71
N ARG A 535 -18.56 -11.62 -31.19
CA ARG A 535 -19.66 -12.39 -30.58
C ARG A 535 -19.91 -11.95 -29.15
N THR A 536 -18.86 -11.55 -28.44
CA THR A 536 -18.99 -11.07 -27.09
C THR A 536 -19.71 -9.72 -27.05
N MET A 537 -20.74 -9.64 -26.22
CA MET A 537 -21.58 -8.45 -26.09
C MET A 537 -21.88 -8.19 -24.61
N ILE A 538 -21.42 -7.06 -24.10
CA ILE A 538 -21.64 -6.65 -22.71
C ILE A 538 -22.60 -5.47 -22.73
N HIS A 539 -23.85 -5.69 -22.32
CA HIS A 539 -24.84 -4.62 -22.27
C HIS A 539 -24.52 -3.64 -21.14
N ASN A 540 -24.58 -2.34 -21.43
CA ASN A 540 -24.61 -1.28 -20.44
C ASN A 540 -26.04 -1.14 -19.94
N CYS A 541 -26.21 -1.25 -18.62
CA CYS A 541 -27.51 -1.37 -17.99
C CYS A 541 -27.79 -0.16 -17.12
N GLU A 542 -28.96 0.44 -17.31
CA GLU A 542 -29.50 1.48 -16.44
C GLU A 542 -30.75 0.96 -15.74
N ASP A 543 -30.92 1.41 -14.51
CA ASP A 543 -32.09 1.13 -13.69
C ASP A 543 -33.38 1.56 -14.39
N ILE A 544 -34.37 0.67 -14.44
CA ILE A 544 -35.70 1.01 -14.92
C ILE A 544 -36.43 1.67 -13.76
N ASN A 545 -36.81 2.93 -13.93
CA ASN A 545 -37.68 3.56 -12.94
C ASN A 545 -39.13 3.11 -13.14
N GLU A 546 -39.55 2.02 -12.48
CA GLU A 546 -40.90 1.50 -12.66
C GLU A 546 -41.98 2.46 -12.13
N CYS A 547 -41.63 3.38 -11.22
CA CYS A 547 -42.53 4.41 -10.72
C CYS A 547 -42.96 5.45 -11.76
N LEU A 548 -42.31 5.48 -12.93
CA LEU A 548 -42.79 6.25 -14.08
C LEU A 548 -44.07 5.66 -14.68
N ASN A 549 -44.37 4.38 -14.41
CA ASN A 549 -45.63 3.76 -14.76
C ASN A 549 -46.65 3.95 -13.61
N PRO A 550 -47.71 4.77 -13.79
CA PRO A 550 -48.67 5.07 -12.73
C PRO A 550 -49.50 3.87 -12.27
N THR A 551 -49.53 2.76 -13.03
CA THR A 551 -50.26 1.54 -12.66
C THR A 551 -49.38 0.48 -12.01
N VAL A 552 -48.09 0.73 -11.79
CA VAL A 552 -47.16 -0.28 -11.26
C VAL A 552 -47.52 -0.69 -9.82
N CYS A 553 -47.93 0.28 -9.01
CA CYS A 553 -48.31 0.04 -7.62
C CYS A 553 -49.85 -0.01 -7.48
N PRO A 554 -50.38 -0.81 -6.53
CA PRO A 554 -51.80 -0.84 -6.23
C PRO A 554 -52.34 0.54 -5.81
N ASN A 555 -53.65 0.74 -5.92
CA ASN A 555 -54.30 1.95 -5.42
C ASN A 555 -53.93 2.26 -3.95
N ARG A 556 -54.07 3.51 -3.51
CA ARG A 556 -53.77 3.95 -2.12
C ARG A 556 -52.34 3.68 -1.63
N THR A 557 -51.42 3.31 -2.53
CA THR A 557 -49.98 3.23 -2.28
C THR A 557 -49.22 4.32 -3.07
N LYS A 558 -47.96 4.57 -2.69
CA LYS A 558 -47.01 5.47 -3.32
C LYS A 558 -45.78 4.65 -3.71
N CYS A 559 -45.41 4.69 -4.98
CA CYS A 559 -44.23 4.01 -5.49
C CYS A 559 -42.95 4.73 -5.04
N MET A 560 -41.93 3.95 -4.72
CA MET A 560 -40.57 4.34 -4.38
C MET A 560 -39.60 3.52 -5.23
N ASN A 561 -38.88 4.19 -6.13
CA ASN A 561 -37.92 3.50 -6.98
C ASN A 561 -36.68 3.12 -6.18
N SER A 562 -36.13 1.93 -6.42
CA SER A 562 -34.85 1.47 -5.90
C SER A 562 -34.00 0.94 -7.05
N ILE A 563 -32.72 0.63 -6.80
CA ILE A 563 -31.86 0.12 -7.88
C ILE A 563 -32.20 -1.35 -8.15
N GLY A 564 -32.67 -1.64 -9.36
CA GLY A 564 -33.05 -2.96 -9.87
C GLY A 564 -34.44 -3.43 -9.47
N ASP A 565 -35.20 -2.61 -8.75
CA ASP A 565 -36.55 -2.93 -8.25
C ASP A 565 -37.27 -1.65 -7.78
N TYR A 566 -38.53 -1.75 -7.37
CA TYR A 566 -39.30 -0.65 -6.78
C TYR A 566 -40.15 -1.16 -5.62
N ASP A 567 -40.37 -0.34 -4.60
CA ASP A 567 -41.29 -0.66 -3.51
C ASP A 567 -42.53 0.23 -3.51
N CYS A 568 -43.64 -0.31 -3.03
CA CYS A 568 -44.88 0.44 -2.83
C CYS A 568 -45.10 0.66 -1.33
N ALA A 569 -45.25 1.91 -0.92
CA ALA A 569 -45.56 2.28 0.46
C ALA A 569 -47.01 2.74 0.59
N CYS A 570 -47.68 2.48 1.71
CA CYS A 570 -49.02 3.01 1.91
C CYS A 570 -49.03 4.55 1.94
N LYS A 571 -50.01 5.16 1.27
CA LYS A 571 -50.23 6.61 1.39
C LYS A 571 -50.61 6.96 2.85
N PRO A 572 -50.41 8.21 3.29
CA PRO A 572 -50.87 8.65 4.61
C PRO A 572 -52.35 8.29 4.86
N GLY A 573 -52.65 7.74 6.04
CA GLY A 573 -53.98 7.28 6.45
C GLY A 573 -54.28 5.80 6.14
N PHE A 574 -53.34 5.10 5.50
CA PHE A 574 -53.45 3.70 5.10
C PHE A 574 -52.33 2.85 5.69
N VAL A 575 -52.62 1.57 5.92
CA VAL A 575 -51.66 0.57 6.42
C VAL A 575 -51.76 -0.73 5.64
N ALA A 576 -50.68 -1.50 5.70
CA ALA A 576 -50.63 -2.85 5.15
C ALA A 576 -51.69 -3.72 5.86
N PRO A 577 -52.48 -4.52 5.13
CA PRO A 577 -53.50 -5.39 5.72
C PRO A 577 -52.94 -6.43 6.71
N SER A 578 -51.66 -6.79 6.58
CA SER A 578 -50.88 -7.56 7.54
C SER A 578 -49.41 -7.12 7.50
N GLU A 579 -48.63 -7.43 8.54
CA GLU A 579 -47.18 -7.17 8.56
C GLU A 579 -46.41 -7.91 7.46
N THR A 580 -46.98 -8.99 6.92
CA THR A 580 -46.40 -9.81 5.85
C THR A 580 -46.96 -9.49 4.46
N ALA A 581 -47.77 -8.45 4.33
CA ALA A 581 -48.42 -8.12 3.06
C ALA A 581 -47.40 -7.59 2.04
N ASP A 582 -47.32 -8.24 0.89
CA ASP A 582 -46.60 -7.73 -0.27
C ASP A 582 -47.36 -6.52 -0.85
N LEU A 583 -46.88 -5.31 -0.53
CA LEU A 583 -47.47 -4.05 -0.97
C LEU A 583 -47.33 -3.81 -2.48
N LYS A 584 -46.48 -4.55 -3.20
CA LYS A 584 -46.42 -4.49 -4.67
C LYS A 584 -47.65 -5.12 -5.32
N ARG A 585 -48.34 -6.03 -4.62
CA ARG A 585 -49.54 -6.73 -5.12
C ARG A 585 -50.82 -6.40 -4.34
N THR A 586 -50.68 -5.92 -3.10
CA THR A 586 -51.80 -5.76 -2.18
C THR A 586 -52.14 -4.29 -1.96
N ASN A 587 -53.43 -3.96 -2.01
CA ASN A 587 -53.92 -2.61 -1.76
C ASN A 587 -53.88 -2.31 -0.25
N CYS A 588 -53.49 -1.09 0.14
CA CYS A 588 -53.52 -0.70 1.55
C CYS A 588 -54.95 -0.46 2.02
N VAL A 589 -55.20 -0.80 3.29
CA VAL A 589 -56.50 -0.61 3.93
C VAL A 589 -56.47 0.63 4.82
N GLU A 590 -57.62 1.25 5.00
CA GLU A 590 -57.75 2.39 5.92
C GLU A 590 -57.38 1.97 7.34
N MET A 591 -56.55 2.77 8.01
CA MET A 591 -56.04 2.46 9.35
C MET A 591 -57.15 2.13 10.36
N CYS A 592 -58.27 2.85 10.30
CA CYS A 592 -59.39 2.64 11.20
C CYS A 592 -60.15 1.32 11.00
N ASN A 593 -60.03 0.66 9.84
CA ASN A 593 -60.69 -0.62 9.60
C ASN A 593 -59.98 -1.80 10.27
N GLN A 594 -58.76 -1.61 10.78
CA GLN A 594 -57.98 -2.67 11.44
C GLN A 594 -58.23 -2.78 12.96
N LYS A 595 -59.24 -2.09 13.51
CA LYS A 595 -59.52 -2.07 14.97
C LYS A 595 -58.28 -1.72 15.82
N ILE A 596 -57.52 -0.72 15.38
CA ILE A 596 -56.33 -0.24 16.08
C ILE A 596 -56.69 0.35 17.45
N CYS A 597 -57.81 1.07 17.54
CA CYS A 597 -58.36 1.54 18.81
C CYS A 597 -59.04 0.38 19.54
N LYS A 598 -58.54 0.01 20.72
CA LYS A 598 -59.09 -1.13 21.50
C LYS A 598 -60.41 -0.77 22.18
N HIS A 599 -60.42 0.34 22.93
CA HIS A 599 -61.58 0.83 23.68
C HIS A 599 -61.88 2.29 23.29
N GLY A 600 -62.33 2.49 22.05
CA GLY A 600 -62.64 3.83 21.53
C GLY A 600 -63.00 3.84 20.05
N ARG A 601 -63.38 5.01 19.55
CA ARG A 601 -63.68 5.25 18.13
C ARG A 601 -62.43 5.74 17.41
N CYS A 602 -62.14 5.18 16.24
CA CYS A 602 -61.07 5.66 15.37
C CYS A 602 -61.57 6.77 14.43
N GLU A 603 -60.84 7.87 14.36
CA GLU A 603 -61.05 8.95 13.39
C GLU A 603 -59.81 9.19 12.53
N ALA A 604 -59.98 9.26 11.22
CA ALA A 604 -58.90 9.61 10.29
C ALA A 604 -58.94 11.12 10.01
N LYS A 605 -57.87 11.85 10.38
CA LYS A 605 -57.74 13.29 10.18
C LYS A 605 -56.38 13.64 9.59
N ASP A 606 -56.36 14.37 8.49
CA ASP A 606 -55.15 14.84 7.80
C ASP A 606 -54.13 13.74 7.46
N GLY A 607 -54.61 12.52 7.16
CA GLY A 607 -53.74 11.38 6.82
C GLY A 607 -53.11 10.66 8.03
N VAL A 608 -53.57 10.95 9.24
CA VAL A 608 -53.19 10.27 10.49
C VAL A 608 -54.45 9.78 11.19
N TYR A 609 -54.38 8.67 11.95
CA TYR A 609 -55.49 8.22 12.78
C TYR A 609 -55.36 8.77 14.20
N ARG A 610 -56.50 9.02 14.84
CA ARG A 610 -56.61 9.31 16.27
C ARG A 610 -57.71 8.42 16.86
N CYS A 611 -57.46 7.87 18.04
CA CYS A 611 -58.48 7.18 18.80
C CYS A 611 -59.15 8.15 19.80
N GLU A 612 -60.47 8.27 19.74
CA GLU A 612 -61.29 8.84 20.80
C GLU A 612 -61.62 7.74 21.80
N CYS A 613 -60.97 7.75 22.97
CA CYS A 613 -61.12 6.70 23.96
C CYS A 613 -62.45 6.77 24.71
N ASP A 614 -63.01 5.59 24.98
CA ASP A 614 -64.16 5.44 25.86
C ASP A 614 -63.79 5.83 27.30
N LYS A 615 -64.77 6.24 28.11
CA LYS A 615 -64.54 6.69 29.48
C LYS A 615 -63.84 5.61 30.32
N GLY A 616 -62.79 6.02 31.04
CA GLY A 616 -61.95 5.11 31.84
C GLY A 616 -60.84 4.43 31.04
N TYR A 617 -60.62 4.81 29.78
CA TYR A 617 -59.48 4.38 28.96
C TYR A 617 -58.70 5.58 28.41
N THR A 618 -57.38 5.44 28.35
CA THR A 618 -56.41 6.43 27.85
C THR A 618 -55.30 5.75 27.03
N GLY A 619 -54.32 6.52 26.55
CA GLY A 619 -53.25 6.04 25.68
C GLY A 619 -53.53 6.28 24.19
N PHE A 620 -52.50 6.13 23.35
CA PHE A 620 -52.58 6.44 21.92
C PHE A 620 -53.60 5.54 21.18
N ASN A 621 -53.73 4.28 21.62
CA ASN A 621 -54.64 3.28 21.04
C ASN A 621 -55.81 2.90 21.98
N CYS A 622 -56.04 3.68 23.04
CA CYS A 622 -57.06 3.41 24.08
C CYS A 622 -56.91 2.03 24.74
N ASP A 623 -55.68 1.66 25.02
CA ASP A 623 -55.25 0.38 25.59
C ASP A 623 -54.91 0.47 27.09
N VAL A 624 -54.89 1.68 27.67
CA VAL A 624 -54.61 1.91 29.10
C VAL A 624 -55.92 2.13 29.85
N GLN A 625 -56.22 1.32 30.86
CA GLN A 625 -57.40 1.49 31.71
C GLN A 625 -57.08 2.39 32.91
N GLU A 626 -57.89 3.43 33.15
CA GLU A 626 -57.83 4.25 34.37
C GLU A 626 -58.45 3.49 35.54
N VAL A 627 -57.65 3.20 36.57
CA VAL A 627 -58.10 2.51 37.79
C VAL A 627 -58.45 3.54 38.88
N ASP A 628 -59.72 3.61 39.26
CA ASP A 628 -60.21 4.51 40.32
C ASP A 628 -59.60 4.16 41.70
N MET A 629 -58.74 5.04 42.22
CA MET A 629 -58.10 4.93 43.53
C MET A 629 -59.05 5.35 44.68
N ALA A 630 -60.05 4.52 44.97
CA ALA A 630 -60.86 4.66 46.21
C ALA A 630 -60.75 3.45 47.16
N GLY A 631 -60.22 2.30 46.71
CA GLY A 631 -60.19 1.07 47.52
C GLY A 631 -58.90 0.78 48.30
N ALA A 632 -57.82 1.55 48.10
CA ALA A 632 -56.48 1.16 48.59
C ALA A 632 -56.19 1.52 50.06
N THR A 633 -57.00 2.34 50.71
CA THR A 633 -56.78 2.79 52.10
C THR A 633 -57.26 1.78 53.15
N ALA A 634 -58.27 0.96 52.84
CA ALA A 634 -58.81 -0.04 53.78
C ALA A 634 -57.88 -1.26 53.97
N MET A 635 -57.22 -1.72 52.91
CA MET A 635 -56.31 -2.89 52.94
C MET A 635 -55.01 -2.63 53.71
N ARG A 636 -54.51 -1.38 53.72
CA ARG A 636 -53.28 -1.02 54.44
C ARG A 636 -53.45 -1.04 55.96
N VAL A 637 -54.63 -0.72 56.47
CA VAL A 637 -54.91 -0.75 57.93
C VAL A 637 -55.00 -2.18 58.45
N VAL A 638 -55.59 -3.10 57.68
CA VAL A 638 -55.74 -4.52 58.06
C VAL A 638 -54.37 -5.22 58.13
N LEU A 639 -53.45 -4.91 57.21
CA LEU A 639 -52.10 -5.50 57.18
C LEU A 639 -51.21 -5.00 58.34
N ILE A 640 -51.40 -3.77 58.80
CA ILE A 640 -50.67 -3.23 59.97
C ILE A 640 -51.17 -3.91 61.26
N ILE A 641 -52.47 -4.16 61.40
CA ILE A 641 -53.02 -4.83 62.58
C ILE A 641 -52.58 -6.31 62.64
N LEU A 642 -52.53 -7.00 61.49
CA LEU A 642 -52.06 -8.38 61.43
C LEU A 642 -50.55 -8.52 61.73
N SER A 643 -49.72 -7.56 61.33
CA SER A 643 -48.27 -7.60 61.59
C SER A 643 -47.92 -7.37 63.06
N ILE A 644 -48.68 -6.57 63.80
CA ILE A 644 -48.47 -6.34 65.25
C ILE A 644 -48.76 -7.62 66.08
N MET A 645 -49.68 -8.47 65.64
CA MET A 645 -50.05 -9.71 66.37
C MET A 645 -49.10 -10.89 66.09
N VAL A 646 -48.42 -10.91 64.94
CA VAL A 646 -47.57 -12.03 64.51
C VAL A 646 -46.15 -11.95 65.11
N ILE A 647 -45.61 -10.75 65.32
CA ILE A 647 -44.25 -10.54 65.84
C ILE A 647 -44.05 -11.10 67.27
N PRO A 648 -44.99 -10.92 68.23
CA PRO A 648 -44.87 -11.53 69.57
C PRO A 648 -44.89 -13.07 69.56
N LEU A 649 -45.65 -13.68 68.63
CA LEU A 649 -45.74 -15.14 68.49
C LEU A 649 -44.47 -15.77 67.91
N ILE A 650 -43.80 -15.07 66.99
CA ILE A 650 -42.51 -15.50 66.44
C ILE A 650 -41.41 -15.38 67.50
N LEU A 651 -41.38 -14.30 68.27
CA LEU A 651 -40.42 -14.15 69.38
C LEU A 651 -40.58 -15.24 70.46
N PHE A 652 -41.82 -15.62 70.78
CA PHE A 652 -42.11 -16.69 71.74
C PHE A 652 -41.63 -18.07 71.23
N SER A 653 -41.85 -18.38 69.95
CA SER A 653 -41.42 -19.65 69.35
C SER A 653 -39.88 -19.76 69.24
N VAL A 654 -39.18 -18.66 68.95
CA VAL A 654 -37.70 -18.64 68.94
C VAL A 654 -37.12 -18.85 70.34
N LEU A 655 -37.70 -18.24 71.38
CA LEU A 655 -37.27 -18.46 72.77
C LEU A 655 -37.47 -19.92 73.21
N MET A 656 -38.58 -20.55 72.81
CA MET A 656 -38.84 -21.97 73.08
C MET A 656 -37.83 -22.89 72.34
N VAL A 657 -37.49 -22.58 71.08
CA VAL A 657 -36.49 -23.33 70.30
C VAL A 657 -35.08 -23.16 70.88
N HIS A 658 -34.73 -21.97 71.37
CA HIS A 658 -33.44 -21.73 72.01
C HIS A 658 -33.31 -22.49 73.34
N LYS A 659 -34.38 -22.55 74.14
CA LYS A 659 -34.43 -23.33 75.39
C LYS A 659 -34.35 -24.85 75.10
N TYR A 660 -34.97 -25.30 74.01
CA TYR A 660 -34.90 -26.70 73.55
C TYR A 660 -33.50 -27.09 73.02
N ARG A 661 -32.81 -26.22 72.28
CA ARG A 661 -31.45 -26.48 71.76
C ARG A 661 -30.39 -26.53 72.87
N VAL A 662 -30.55 -25.74 73.93
CA VAL A 662 -29.65 -25.77 75.11
C VAL A 662 -29.81 -27.09 75.89
N LEU A 663 -31.02 -27.66 75.94
CA LEU A 663 -31.27 -28.97 76.57
C LEU A 663 -30.73 -30.14 75.71
N ARG A 664 -30.74 -30.03 74.37
CA ARG A 664 -30.26 -31.07 73.44
C ARG A 664 -28.72 -31.16 73.35
N LYS A 665 -27.99 -30.08 73.65
CA LYS A 665 -26.50 -30.07 73.63
C LYS A 665 -25.83 -30.82 74.78
N ARG A 666 -26.60 -31.35 75.75
CA ARG A 666 -26.10 -32.17 76.87
C ARG A 666 -26.12 -33.68 76.59
N SER A 667 -26.67 -34.15 75.46
CA SER A 667 -26.93 -35.60 75.22
C SER A 667 -26.22 -36.25 74.01
N HIS A 668 -25.37 -35.55 73.27
CA HIS A 668 -24.68 -36.10 72.08
C HIS A 668 -23.16 -35.88 72.15
N MET A 669 -22.50 -36.57 73.08
CA MET A 669 -21.05 -36.73 73.13
C MET A 669 -20.73 -38.22 73.34
N THR A 670 -21.04 -39.05 72.35
CA THR A 670 -20.56 -40.44 72.26
C THR A 670 -20.51 -40.88 70.79
N SER A 671 -19.29 -41.22 70.37
CA SER A 671 -18.84 -42.01 69.21
C SER A 671 -18.97 -41.44 67.80
N ASP A 672 -17.88 -40.80 67.36
CA ASP A 672 -17.33 -40.89 66.01
C ASP A 672 -16.84 -42.32 65.70
N LEU A 673 -16.78 -42.68 64.40
CA LEU A 673 -15.60 -43.16 63.65
C LEU A 673 -15.94 -44.19 62.57
N ASN A 674 -15.71 -43.80 61.31
CA ASN A 674 -14.87 -44.47 60.30
C ASN A 674 -15.44 -44.58 58.86
N ASP A 675 -14.50 -44.25 57.96
CA ASP A 675 -14.25 -44.73 56.59
C ASP A 675 -15.04 -44.18 55.38
N ALA A 676 -14.40 -43.16 54.79
CA ALA A 676 -13.76 -43.13 53.46
C ALA A 676 -14.07 -44.20 52.37
N SER A 677 -14.23 -43.65 51.17
CA SER A 677 -13.57 -44.05 49.89
C SER A 677 -14.39 -44.77 48.81
N SER A 678 -14.46 -44.05 47.67
CA SER A 678 -14.18 -44.47 46.28
C SER A 678 -15.17 -45.32 45.47
N THR A 679 -15.44 -44.75 44.27
CA THR A 679 -15.29 -45.33 42.91
C THR A 679 -16.47 -45.95 42.14
N ILE A 680 -16.56 -45.50 40.86
CA ILE A 680 -16.90 -46.21 39.60
C ILE A 680 -18.31 -46.03 39.01
N GLU A 681 -18.34 -45.18 37.97
CA GLU A 681 -18.71 -45.39 36.56
C GLU A 681 -20.08 -45.94 36.07
N LEU A 682 -20.47 -45.29 34.96
CA LEU A 682 -21.01 -45.79 33.68
C LEU A 682 -22.53 -45.94 33.46
N GLU A 683 -22.97 -45.05 32.55
CA GLU A 683 -23.84 -45.26 31.38
C GLU A 683 -25.34 -45.57 31.53
N GLY A 684 -26.14 -44.77 30.80
CA GLY A 684 -27.30 -45.30 30.11
C GLY A 684 -28.36 -44.27 29.67
N PHE A 685 -28.95 -44.56 28.52
CA PHE A 685 -30.26 -44.15 27.99
C PHE A 685 -30.32 -42.84 27.17
N THR A 686 -30.16 -42.90 25.84
CA THR A 686 -31.14 -43.28 24.78
C THR A 686 -32.22 -42.24 24.48
N THR A 687 -32.25 -41.88 23.20
CA THR A 687 -33.27 -41.17 22.43
C THR A 687 -34.68 -41.79 22.51
N PHE A 688 -35.73 -40.97 22.56
CA PHE A 688 -36.95 -41.10 21.75
C PHE A 688 -37.77 -39.80 21.74
N GLU A 689 -38.42 -39.56 20.59
CA GLU A 689 -39.17 -38.38 20.14
C GLU A 689 -40.40 -37.98 20.97
N SER A 690 -40.69 -36.67 20.99
CA SER A 690 -41.97 -36.07 20.53
C SER A 690 -41.79 -34.58 20.26
#